data_AF-A0A8H6XWF0-F1
#
_entry.id   AF-A0A8H6XWF0-F1
#
_cell.length_a   1.000
_cell.length_b   1.000
_cell.length_c   1.000
_cell.angle_alpha   90.00
_cell.angle_beta   90.00
_cell.angle_gamma   90.00
#
_symmetry.space_group_name_H-M   'P 1'
#
loop_
_entity.id
_entity.type
_entity.pdbx_description
1 polymer ?
#
loop_
_entity_poly.entity_id
_entity_poly.type
_entity_poly.pdbx_seq_one_letter_code
_entity_poly.pdbx_strand_id
1 'polypeptide(L)'
;MSGKGKKRARSKQAPNEDMTSLQPKKINELVKKTLSDTQAKSSPENRKSQWEYLLKNAVFDLACTEGKALQDKHTKYYSQLRDRLDVVLTFTEHEACEQTLPFTVLQDLLETQTIASCSHIFSWIEARAERLTDGLVPQKGKALILLRTLNDLLRRLSKMGSTTIFCGRILTFLSGVFPLGERSGVNLRGEYGPTWEGVKVPTKAESEAEDVVMGDTKESEKEEDKMQVDDEAKKPATSEEKKDDFYNTFWSLQLPFSKPPLFAQPNTFDEFKEAVNKVIPVIREATAKERAMMGSRSGGSVSLKRKREPDTEESSAATEYFFAKFLTSPDLLDLEIADTHFRRQFLFQLAILLTHLQTFTKAAKAVWASARNRSLQMDFTLEPAQAEWVQETYAKVMDELKQTQPNGRPFAETVSAILEREKNWVNWKNQLFGLEEATRDIRRKMREPSEEWPWTLGSESLTEIWEMGYRDLSDLQNPFQCGHGPGSPAIIKLEENKQRWAWLALRTARDHHLQHFGKIGTGDIELLAKEIEAEKRLLRTRERTRKACKRAKMGMLRWRLRLIDRLYETYKRTRRLRQTSDSIHLQCLSLSKTSLSLAVQATSKTRRYKVISLDNGHNSHPNALSRVSALSRSELPADASEQDIETTKIDNHQCDLTRRDEIRAVFEKYGKGGIWGVVHIAAYKAVGESVEIPLTYYENNVAATLFLLQTMQEYGCTRIVYSSSATVYGIPPTIPIPETTRLKADSPYGKTKVMSETMLDDLCHADPKWSAISLRYFNPAGAHPSGQIGEDPKGRPGNLLPLLAHMAIGRVDATTLKVFGNDYPTPDGTCVRDYLHILDLAAGHLLALEALTPNSKVFDATPEARYKAYNLGQGKGISVLEIIEAMRKATGFDFKYEIIGRRRGDVPDLTADPALAEKELGFKANQDLSIMCRDLWNFQSKNPEGYGKFE
;
A
#
# COMPACT_ATOMS: atom_id res chain seq x y z
N MET A 1 11.68 -34.10 41.80
CA MET A 1 10.43 -34.30 41.04
C MET A 1 9.36 -33.47 41.73
N SER A 2 9.10 -32.28 41.22
CA SER A 2 7.95 -31.47 41.60
C SER A 2 7.62 -30.55 40.43
N GLY A 3 6.33 -30.49 40.13
CA GLY A 3 5.79 -29.91 38.91
C GLY A 3 5.98 -28.40 38.87
N LYS A 4 6.86 -27.96 37.96
CA LYS A 4 6.75 -26.65 37.34
C LYS A 4 5.35 -26.53 36.75
N GLY A 5 4.55 -25.65 37.34
CA GLY A 5 3.34 -25.15 36.72
C GLY A 5 3.64 -24.78 35.27
N LYS A 6 2.84 -25.34 34.35
CA LYS A 6 2.87 -25.01 32.92
C LYS A 6 2.50 -23.54 32.75
N LYS A 7 3.48 -22.64 32.96
CA LYS A 7 3.59 -21.43 32.16
C LYS A 7 3.59 -21.93 30.72
N ARG A 8 2.52 -21.63 29.98
CA ARG A 8 2.44 -21.86 28.54
C ARG A 8 3.76 -21.43 27.93
N ALA A 9 4.55 -22.42 27.55
CA ALA A 9 5.72 -22.22 26.74
C ALA A 9 5.21 -21.55 25.47
N ARG A 10 5.45 -20.25 25.31
CA ARG A 10 5.79 -19.73 23.99
C ARG A 10 6.86 -20.69 23.50
N SER A 11 6.57 -21.41 22.44
CA SER A 11 7.53 -22.24 21.74
C SER A 11 8.78 -21.41 21.56
N LYS A 12 9.79 -21.67 22.39
CA LYS A 12 11.16 -21.37 22.03
C LYS A 12 11.43 -22.32 20.87
N GLN A 13 11.02 -21.91 19.67
CA GLN A 13 11.80 -22.28 18.49
C GLN A 13 13.24 -21.99 18.88
N ALA A 14 14.07 -23.03 18.79
CA ALA A 14 15.51 -22.90 18.94
C ALA A 14 15.93 -21.62 18.18
N PRO A 15 16.74 -20.73 18.78
CA PRO A 15 17.24 -19.60 18.03
C PRO A 15 18.03 -20.20 16.87
N ASN A 16 17.49 -20.08 15.66
CA ASN A 16 18.21 -20.46 14.45
C ASN A 16 19.58 -19.77 14.52
N GLU A 17 20.60 -20.61 14.51
CA GLU A 17 22.00 -20.26 14.55
C GLU A 17 22.35 -19.45 13.30
N ASP A 18 22.09 -18.15 13.32
CA ASP A 18 22.61 -17.18 12.36
C ASP A 18 22.47 -15.73 12.89
N MET A 19 22.86 -15.53 14.16
CA MET A 19 22.85 -14.22 14.82
C MET A 19 24.26 -13.76 15.20
N THR A 20 25.07 -13.41 14.21
CA THR A 20 26.19 -12.47 14.40
C THR A 20 25.74 -11.06 13.99
N SER A 21 24.80 -10.46 14.73
CA SER A 21 24.60 -9.01 14.68
C SER A 21 25.59 -8.33 15.62
N LEU A 22 26.15 -7.19 15.23
CA LEU A 22 26.99 -6.37 16.10
C LEU A 22 26.26 -6.07 17.44
N GLN A 23 26.96 -6.24 18.57
CA GLN A 23 26.40 -5.98 19.91
C GLN A 23 25.87 -4.54 20.01
N PRO A 24 24.60 -4.30 20.37
CA PRO A 24 24.00 -2.96 20.40
C PRO A 24 24.78 -1.93 21.23
N LYS A 25 25.37 -2.38 22.34
CA LYS A 25 26.24 -1.55 23.20
C LYS A 25 27.48 -1.05 22.47
N LYS A 26 28.08 -1.90 21.63
CA LYS A 26 29.29 -1.58 20.86
C LYS A 26 28.98 -0.57 19.75
N ILE A 27 27.84 -0.70 19.06
CA ILE A 27 27.40 0.28 18.06
C ILE A 27 27.18 1.64 18.74
N ASN A 28 26.50 1.66 19.88
CA ASN A 28 26.24 2.88 20.63
C ASN A 28 27.54 3.61 21.05
N GLU A 29 28.53 2.88 21.59
CA GLU A 29 29.85 3.43 21.93
C GLU A 29 30.59 4.00 20.70
N LEU A 30 30.56 3.29 19.57
CA LEU A 30 31.20 3.73 18.33
C LEU A 30 30.55 4.99 17.78
N VAL A 31 29.21 5.05 17.71
CA VAL A 31 28.46 6.23 17.24
C VAL A 31 28.77 7.43 18.12
N LYS A 32 28.77 7.25 19.45
CA LYS A 32 29.09 8.32 20.39
C LYS A 32 30.51 8.86 20.18
N LYS A 33 31.49 7.98 19.95
CA LYS A 33 32.87 8.36 19.62
C LYS A 33 32.95 9.11 18.28
N THR A 34 32.26 8.63 17.24
CA THR A 34 32.23 9.29 15.93
C THR A 34 31.63 10.69 16.02
N LEU A 35 30.54 10.87 16.79
CA LEU A 35 29.92 12.17 17.01
C LEU A 35 30.82 13.12 17.82
N SER A 36 31.62 12.61 18.77
CA SER A 36 32.60 13.44 19.49
C SER A 36 33.77 13.86 18.61
N ASP A 37 34.21 12.99 17.71
CA ASP A 37 35.35 13.25 16.81
C ASP A 37 34.99 14.26 15.68
N THR A 38 33.70 14.42 15.36
CA THR A 38 33.21 15.28 14.26
C THR A 38 32.84 16.72 14.65
N GLN A 39 33.52 17.32 15.63
CA GLN A 39 33.33 18.74 15.94
C GLN A 39 34.06 19.67 14.95
N ALA A 40 33.36 20.10 13.90
CA ALA A 40 33.82 21.09 12.92
C ALA A 40 32.76 22.16 12.58
N LYS A 41 33.23 23.26 11.96
CA LYS A 41 32.67 24.63 11.80
C LYS A 41 31.26 24.83 11.18
N SER A 42 30.46 23.79 10.98
CA SER A 42 29.14 23.87 10.34
C SER A 42 27.99 24.00 11.34
N SER A 43 26.88 24.62 10.91
CA SER A 43 25.66 24.72 11.70
C SER A 43 25.12 23.33 12.08
N PRO A 44 24.45 23.17 13.25
CA PRO A 44 23.89 21.90 13.69
C PRO A 44 22.94 21.27 12.65
N GLU A 45 22.13 22.09 11.96
CA GLU A 45 21.17 21.62 10.94
C GLU A 45 21.87 21.05 9.71
N ASN A 46 22.90 21.72 9.19
CA ASN A 46 23.67 21.20 8.05
C ASN A 46 24.36 19.88 8.38
N ARG A 47 24.77 19.67 9.64
CA ARG A 47 25.35 18.39 10.09
C ARG A 47 24.32 17.27 10.10
N LYS A 48 23.09 17.54 10.55
CA LYS A 48 22.00 16.55 10.51
C LYS A 48 21.73 16.07 9.08
N SER A 49 21.57 17.00 8.14
CA SER A 49 21.32 16.67 6.73
C SER A 49 22.48 15.91 6.08
N GLN A 50 23.74 16.23 6.45
CA GLN A 50 24.91 15.49 5.96
C GLN A 50 24.95 14.05 6.48
N TRP A 51 24.68 13.84 7.77
CA TRP A 51 24.60 12.49 8.33
C TRP A 51 23.47 11.69 7.74
N GLU A 52 22.29 12.29 7.57
CA GLU A 52 21.14 11.67 6.92
C GLU A 52 21.46 11.22 5.50
N TYR A 53 22.13 12.07 4.71
CA TYR A 53 22.56 11.71 3.36
C TYR A 53 23.53 10.52 3.35
N LEU A 54 24.58 10.56 4.18
CA LEU A 54 25.58 9.49 4.25
C LEU A 54 24.96 8.15 4.68
N LEU A 55 24.10 8.18 5.69
CA LEU A 55 23.42 7.01 6.21
C LEU A 55 22.45 6.41 5.18
N LYS A 56 21.65 7.26 4.51
CA LYS A 56 20.77 6.83 3.41
C LYS A 56 21.56 6.19 2.27
N ASN A 57 22.62 6.85 1.82
CA ASN A 57 23.43 6.36 0.71
C ASN A 57 24.05 5.00 1.04
N ALA A 58 24.61 4.83 2.24
CA ALA A 58 25.20 3.56 2.67
C ALA A 58 24.21 2.38 2.71
N VAL A 59 22.93 2.66 3.01
CA VAL A 59 21.84 1.67 3.00
C VAL A 59 21.43 1.36 1.57
N PHE A 60 21.22 2.37 0.72
CA PHE A 60 20.74 2.18 -0.64
C PHE A 60 21.80 1.58 -1.58
N ASP A 61 23.09 1.92 -1.39
CA ASP A 61 24.18 1.27 -2.12
C ASP A 61 24.20 -0.24 -1.88
N LEU A 62 23.91 -0.68 -0.65
CA LEU A 62 23.75 -2.09 -0.35
C LEU A 62 22.47 -2.63 -1.00
N ALA A 63 21.35 -1.91 -0.88
CA ALA A 63 20.04 -2.32 -1.40
C ALA A 63 20.06 -2.61 -2.92
N CYS A 64 20.84 -1.86 -3.70
CA CYS A 64 21.07 -2.08 -5.13
C CYS A 64 21.67 -3.47 -5.46
N THR A 65 22.29 -4.14 -4.49
CA THR A 65 22.89 -5.48 -4.68
C THR A 65 21.92 -6.63 -4.43
N GLU A 66 20.65 -6.37 -4.06
CA GLU A 66 19.62 -7.37 -3.77
C GLU A 66 19.50 -8.44 -4.86
N GLY A 67 19.44 -8.03 -6.13
CA GLY A 67 19.26 -8.97 -7.25
C GLY A 67 20.36 -10.03 -7.35
N LYS A 68 21.60 -9.69 -6.97
CA LYS A 68 22.71 -10.65 -6.88
C LYS A 68 22.59 -11.52 -5.63
N ALA A 69 22.13 -10.93 -4.53
CA ALA A 69 21.96 -11.63 -3.26
C ALA A 69 20.85 -12.69 -3.29
N LEU A 70 19.78 -12.49 -4.06
CA LEU A 70 18.68 -13.45 -4.19
C LEU A 70 19.06 -14.73 -4.93
N GLN A 71 20.15 -14.71 -5.71
CA GLN A 71 20.67 -15.88 -6.42
C GLN A 71 21.48 -16.81 -5.51
N ASP A 72 21.96 -16.33 -4.37
CA ASP A 72 22.77 -17.07 -3.41
C ASP A 72 21.94 -17.45 -2.17
N LYS A 73 21.84 -18.75 -1.88
CA LYS A 73 21.10 -19.26 -0.71
C LYS A 73 21.74 -18.86 0.63
N HIS A 74 23.05 -18.55 0.66
CA HIS A 74 23.79 -18.17 1.89
C HIS A 74 24.30 -16.73 1.83
N THR A 75 23.43 -15.80 1.46
CA THR A 75 23.80 -14.39 1.34
C THR A 75 24.05 -13.69 2.67
N LYS A 76 25.16 -12.97 2.77
CA LYS A 76 25.44 -12.04 3.89
C LYS A 76 24.66 -10.73 3.80
N TYR A 77 23.94 -10.50 2.71
CA TYR A 77 23.21 -9.26 2.42
C TYR A 77 22.29 -8.83 3.56
N TYR A 78 21.41 -9.72 4.03
CA TYR A 78 20.44 -9.37 5.08
C TYR A 78 21.11 -9.07 6.42
N SER A 79 22.22 -9.74 6.75
CA SER A 79 22.98 -9.41 7.97
C SER A 79 23.58 -8.00 7.90
N GLN A 80 24.18 -7.66 6.76
CA GLN A 80 24.77 -6.35 6.51
C GLN A 80 23.75 -5.21 6.43
N LEU A 81 22.54 -5.51 5.95
CA LEU A 81 21.43 -4.55 5.90
C LEU A 81 20.91 -4.25 7.31
N ARG A 82 20.73 -5.29 8.15
CA ARG A 82 20.33 -5.13 9.56
C ARG A 82 21.33 -4.29 10.34
N ASP A 83 22.63 -4.54 10.16
CA ASP A 83 23.68 -3.77 10.84
C ASP A 83 23.63 -2.28 10.46
N ARG A 84 23.44 -1.97 9.17
CA ARG A 84 23.30 -0.57 8.70
C ARG A 84 22.04 0.09 9.26
N LEU A 85 20.91 -0.61 9.27
CA LEU A 85 19.67 -0.10 9.85
C LEU A 85 19.79 0.14 11.37
N ASP A 86 20.50 -0.73 12.10
CA ASP A 86 20.79 -0.54 13.52
C ASP A 86 21.70 0.69 13.74
N VAL A 87 22.63 1.00 12.83
CA VAL A 87 23.40 2.26 12.86
C VAL A 87 22.50 3.48 12.64
N VAL A 88 21.61 3.46 11.63
CA VAL A 88 20.64 4.55 11.38
C VAL A 88 19.77 4.82 12.62
N LEU A 89 19.27 3.76 13.24
CA LEU A 89 18.45 3.86 14.45
C LEU A 89 19.24 4.49 15.60
N THR A 90 20.48 4.06 15.81
CA THR A 90 21.34 4.57 16.89
C THR A 90 21.73 6.04 16.68
N PHE A 91 22.01 6.49 15.45
CA PHE A 91 22.25 7.91 15.16
C PHE A 91 21.02 8.79 15.46
N THR A 92 19.82 8.25 15.19
CA THR A 92 18.56 8.92 15.52
C THR A 92 18.33 9.02 17.04
N GLU A 93 18.66 7.98 17.79
CA GLU A 93 18.57 7.95 19.27
C GLU A 93 19.50 8.98 19.94
N HIS A 94 20.64 9.31 19.32
CA HIS A 94 21.55 10.37 19.78
C HIS A 94 21.18 11.78 19.28
N GLU A 95 20.00 11.94 18.69
CA GLU A 95 19.49 13.20 18.12
C GLU A 95 20.38 13.82 17.02
N ALA A 96 21.27 13.02 16.42
CA ALA A 96 22.16 13.43 15.34
C ALA A 96 21.46 13.48 13.96
N CYS A 97 20.25 12.91 13.87
CA CYS A 97 19.38 12.91 12.70
C CYS A 97 17.93 13.21 13.11
N GLU A 98 17.06 13.48 12.13
CA GLU A 98 15.63 13.63 12.36
C GLU A 98 15.00 12.31 12.88
N GLN A 99 14.06 12.42 13.82
CA GLN A 99 13.40 11.26 14.42
C GLN A 99 12.57 10.42 13.43
N THR A 100 12.23 10.99 12.27
CA THR A 100 11.49 10.33 11.19
C THR A 100 12.40 9.53 10.25
N LEU A 101 13.72 9.75 10.30
CA LEU A 101 14.69 9.16 9.36
C LEU A 101 14.56 7.63 9.23
N PRO A 102 14.54 6.83 10.31
CA PRO A 102 14.45 5.37 10.18
C PRO A 102 13.21 4.91 9.41
N PHE A 103 12.08 5.61 9.59
CA PHE A 103 10.83 5.29 8.89
C PHE A 103 10.89 5.68 7.42
N THR A 104 11.52 6.81 7.07
CA THR A 104 11.73 7.18 5.65
C THR A 104 12.64 6.19 4.94
N VAL A 105 13.73 5.76 5.59
CA VAL A 105 14.65 4.74 5.04
C VAL A 105 13.94 3.40 4.85
N LEU A 106 13.13 2.97 5.83
CA LEU A 106 12.33 1.75 5.72
C LEU A 106 11.27 1.86 4.63
N GLN A 107 10.65 3.04 4.45
CA GLN A 107 9.69 3.27 3.38
C GLN A 107 10.34 3.04 2.02
N ASP A 108 11.45 3.74 1.74
CA ASP A 108 12.16 3.65 0.47
C ASP A 108 12.69 2.22 0.22
N LEU A 109 13.19 1.55 1.26
CA LEU A 109 13.62 0.14 1.18
C LEU A 109 12.47 -0.81 0.86
N LEU A 110 11.35 -0.70 1.59
CA LEU A 110 10.22 -1.59 1.37
C LEU A 110 9.59 -1.35 -0.01
N GLU A 111 9.58 -0.12 -0.50
CA GLU A 111 9.09 0.24 -1.84
C GLU A 111 9.97 -0.33 -2.97
N THR A 112 11.29 -0.36 -2.79
CA THR A 112 12.25 -0.78 -3.84
C THR A 112 12.55 -2.28 -3.85
N GLN A 113 12.43 -2.97 -2.70
CA GLN A 113 12.83 -4.37 -2.57
C GLN A 113 11.72 -5.36 -2.93
N THR A 114 12.11 -6.59 -3.28
CA THR A 114 11.16 -7.69 -3.58
C THR A 114 10.31 -8.09 -2.36
N ILE A 115 9.16 -8.76 -2.59
CA ILE A 115 8.28 -9.22 -1.49
C ILE A 115 8.99 -10.18 -0.52
N ALA A 116 9.86 -11.05 -1.04
CA ALA A 116 10.66 -11.97 -0.23
C ALA A 116 11.61 -11.21 0.71
N SER A 117 12.35 -10.23 0.18
CA SER A 117 13.22 -9.37 0.99
C SER A 117 12.45 -8.50 1.98
N CYS A 118 11.26 -8.01 1.61
CA CYS A 118 10.39 -7.25 2.51
C CYS A 118 10.00 -8.07 3.75
N SER A 119 9.76 -9.38 3.61
CA SER A 119 9.50 -10.26 4.75
C SER A 119 10.69 -10.33 5.72
N HIS A 120 11.93 -10.37 5.21
CA HIS A 120 13.14 -10.34 6.02
C HIS A 120 13.40 -8.99 6.69
N ILE A 121 13.16 -7.89 5.97
CA ILE A 121 13.26 -6.52 6.51
C ILE A 121 12.20 -6.34 7.61
N PHE A 122 11.00 -6.85 7.40
CA PHE A 122 9.93 -6.78 8.39
C PHE A 122 10.27 -7.55 9.69
N SER A 123 10.97 -8.69 9.59
CA SER A 123 11.49 -9.38 10.79
C SER A 123 12.44 -8.51 11.61
N TRP A 124 13.20 -7.60 10.98
CA TRP A 124 14.02 -6.62 11.70
C TRP A 124 13.15 -5.56 12.39
N ILE A 125 12.08 -5.08 11.73
CA ILE A 125 11.12 -4.14 12.32
C ILE A 125 10.47 -4.76 13.57
N GLU A 126 10.01 -6.01 13.50
CA GLU A 126 9.44 -6.74 14.63
C GLU A 126 10.45 -6.87 15.78
N ALA A 127 11.72 -7.18 15.48
CA ALA A 127 12.78 -7.34 16.47
C ALA A 127 13.25 -6.02 17.11
N ARG A 128 12.90 -4.87 16.54
CA ARG A 128 13.25 -3.52 17.02
C ARG A 128 12.03 -2.67 17.35
N ALA A 129 10.86 -3.28 17.45
CA ALA A 129 9.58 -2.62 17.65
C ALA A 129 9.64 -1.61 18.81
N GLU A 130 10.09 -2.05 19.99
CA GLU A 130 10.17 -1.21 21.20
C GLU A 130 11.05 0.04 21.02
N ARG A 131 12.15 -0.06 20.27
CA ARG A 131 13.05 1.07 19.99
C ARG A 131 12.48 2.02 18.93
N LEU A 132 11.83 1.46 17.91
CA LEU A 132 11.24 2.24 16.81
C LEU A 132 10.00 3.02 17.27
N THR A 133 9.17 2.42 18.14
CA THR A 133 7.93 3.03 18.64
C THR A 133 8.14 3.95 19.84
N ASP A 134 9.38 4.13 20.30
CA ASP A 134 9.68 5.05 21.39
C ASP A 134 9.35 6.50 21.00
N GLY A 135 8.59 7.18 21.86
CA GLY A 135 8.06 8.52 21.61
C GLY A 135 7.03 8.62 20.46
N LEU A 136 6.43 7.50 20.04
CA LEU A 136 5.45 7.50 18.94
C LEU A 136 4.12 8.13 19.39
N VAL A 137 3.82 9.31 18.83
CA VAL A 137 2.52 9.99 19.00
C VAL A 137 1.63 9.66 17.81
N PRO A 138 0.47 9.02 17.99
CA PRO A 138 -0.26 8.46 16.85
C PRO A 138 -0.76 9.46 15.80
N GLN A 139 -1.01 10.71 16.19
CA GLN A 139 -1.56 11.73 15.29
C GLN A 139 -0.51 12.53 14.51
N LYS A 140 0.81 12.34 14.75
CA LYS A 140 1.88 13.13 14.10
C LYS A 140 3.19 12.34 13.93
N GLY A 141 4.01 12.74 12.97
CA GLY A 141 5.40 12.27 12.84
C GLY A 141 5.52 10.77 12.51
N LYS A 142 6.28 10.03 13.34
CA LYS A 142 6.66 8.60 13.15
C LYS A 142 5.46 7.69 12.85
N ALA A 143 4.36 7.89 13.56
CA ALA A 143 3.18 7.03 13.48
C ALA A 143 2.52 7.04 12.10
N LEU A 144 2.37 8.22 11.51
CA LEU A 144 1.73 8.39 10.19
C LEU A 144 2.59 7.79 9.09
N ILE A 145 3.91 7.95 9.16
CA ILE A 145 4.84 7.37 8.19
C ILE A 145 4.77 5.85 8.28
N LEU A 146 4.89 5.28 9.48
CA LEU A 146 4.77 3.83 9.69
C LEU A 146 3.43 3.27 9.20
N LEU A 147 2.33 3.94 9.54
CA LEU A 147 0.98 3.54 9.10
C LEU A 147 0.85 3.59 7.58
N ARG A 148 1.37 4.64 6.93
CA ARG A 148 1.38 4.76 5.47
C ARG A 148 2.20 3.63 4.84
N THR A 149 3.46 3.48 5.26
CA THR A 149 4.40 2.47 4.73
C THR A 149 3.85 1.05 4.83
N LEU A 150 3.30 0.67 5.99
CA LEU A 150 2.76 -0.69 6.16
C LEU A 150 1.44 -0.90 5.41
N ASN A 151 0.59 0.13 5.27
CA ASN A 151 -0.61 0.04 4.43
C ASN A 151 -0.26 -0.03 2.94
N ASP A 152 0.77 0.68 2.48
CA ASP A 152 1.29 0.56 1.11
C ASP A 152 1.85 -0.84 0.86
N LEU A 153 2.58 -1.41 1.82
CA LEU A 153 3.06 -2.79 1.73
C LEU A 153 1.89 -3.79 1.68
N LEU A 154 0.85 -3.61 2.51
CA LEU A 154 -0.36 -4.44 2.47
C LEU A 154 -1.11 -4.34 1.13
N ARG A 155 -1.10 -3.17 0.49
CA ARG A 155 -1.68 -2.99 -0.86
C ARG A 155 -0.90 -3.74 -1.94
N ARG A 156 0.42 -3.89 -1.78
CA ARG A 156 1.30 -4.56 -2.74
C ARG A 156 1.27 -6.09 -2.64
N LEU A 157 0.85 -6.64 -1.50
CA LEU A 157 0.81 -8.09 -1.29
C LEU A 157 -0.42 -8.72 -1.95
N SER A 158 -0.21 -9.81 -2.69
CA SER A 158 -1.32 -10.70 -3.08
C SER A 158 -1.92 -11.34 -1.83
N LYS A 159 -3.23 -11.49 -1.75
CA LYS A 159 -3.90 -12.12 -0.59
C LYS A 159 -4.06 -13.65 -0.79
N MET A 160 -3.02 -14.31 -1.31
CA MET A 160 -3.06 -15.73 -1.70
C MET A 160 -1.79 -16.47 -1.25
N GLY A 161 -1.94 -17.65 -0.65
CA GLY A 161 -0.79 -18.49 -0.26
C GLY A 161 0.10 -17.86 0.82
N SER A 162 1.42 -17.94 0.64
CA SER A 162 2.46 -17.56 1.62
C SER A 162 2.46 -16.07 2.01
N THR A 163 1.98 -15.19 1.13
CA THR A 163 1.83 -13.75 1.41
C THR A 163 0.73 -13.45 2.42
N THR A 164 -0.25 -14.35 2.62
CA THR A 164 -1.32 -14.18 3.61
C THR A 164 -0.77 -14.18 5.03
N ILE A 165 0.19 -15.07 5.31
CA ILE A 165 0.89 -15.12 6.62
C ILE A 165 1.63 -13.80 6.85
N PHE A 166 2.26 -13.27 5.80
CA PHE A 166 2.97 -12.00 5.88
C PHE A 166 2.03 -10.81 6.11
N CYS A 167 0.88 -10.75 5.43
CA CYS A 167 -0.18 -9.78 5.72
C CYS A 167 -0.64 -9.86 7.18
N GLY A 168 -0.80 -11.08 7.72
CA GLY A 168 -1.15 -11.31 9.12
C GLY A 168 -0.10 -10.77 10.10
N ARG A 169 1.19 -10.96 9.81
CA ARG A 169 2.29 -10.38 10.61
C ARG A 169 2.22 -8.85 10.64
N ILE A 170 2.03 -8.21 9.48
CA ILE A 170 1.93 -6.75 9.38
C ILE A 170 0.72 -6.21 10.16
N LEU A 171 -0.45 -6.82 10.01
CA LEU A 171 -1.66 -6.41 10.74
C LEU A 171 -1.52 -6.61 12.25
N THR A 172 -0.90 -7.71 12.67
CA THR A 172 -0.62 -7.99 14.09
C THR A 172 0.31 -6.94 14.67
N PHE A 173 1.38 -6.58 13.96
CA PHE A 173 2.31 -5.53 14.36
C PHE A 173 1.61 -4.17 14.48
N LEU A 174 0.82 -3.76 13.49
CA LEU A 174 0.05 -2.52 13.53
C LEU A 174 -0.90 -2.48 14.74
N SER A 175 -1.60 -3.59 15.02
CA SER A 175 -2.49 -3.67 16.18
C SER A 175 -1.78 -3.56 17.53
N GLY A 176 -0.49 -3.92 17.60
CA GLY A 176 0.33 -3.80 18.81
C GLY A 176 0.91 -2.40 19.00
N VAL A 177 1.13 -1.66 17.91
CA VAL A 177 1.73 -0.31 17.94
C VAL A 177 0.70 0.76 18.30
N PHE A 178 -0.53 0.63 17.79
CA PHE A 178 -1.60 1.62 18.01
C PHE A 178 -2.54 1.20 19.14
N PRO A 179 -2.74 2.04 20.18
CA PRO A 179 -3.61 1.70 21.30
C PRO A 179 -5.10 1.67 20.89
N LEU A 180 -5.88 0.81 21.55
CA LEU A 180 -7.32 0.62 21.27
C LEU A 180 -8.18 1.86 21.55
N GLY A 181 -7.68 2.82 22.34
CA GLY A 181 -8.35 4.09 22.62
C GLY A 181 -8.29 5.09 21.46
N GLU A 182 -7.54 4.79 20.40
CA GLU A 182 -7.35 5.68 19.27
C GLU A 182 -8.27 5.32 18.09
N ARG A 183 -8.70 6.34 17.33
CA ARG A 183 -9.49 6.18 16.10
C ARG A 183 -8.82 5.26 15.07
N SER A 184 -7.49 5.23 15.03
CA SER A 184 -6.70 4.40 14.10
C SER A 184 -6.54 2.95 14.57
N GLY A 185 -6.68 2.69 15.88
CA GLY A 185 -6.49 1.37 16.48
C GLY A 185 -7.73 0.48 16.44
N VAL A 186 -8.92 1.06 16.26
CA VAL A 186 -10.19 0.32 16.18
C VAL A 186 -11.03 0.82 15.02
N ASN A 187 -11.52 -0.10 14.19
CA ASN A 187 -12.51 0.22 13.16
C ASN A 187 -13.86 0.58 13.82
N LEU A 188 -14.17 1.87 13.88
CA LEU A 188 -15.38 2.42 14.51
C LEU A 188 -16.62 2.31 13.61
N ARG A 189 -16.46 2.42 12.29
CA ARG A 189 -17.58 2.39 11.33
C ARG A 189 -17.89 0.97 10.83
N GLY A 190 -16.93 0.05 10.94
CA GLY A 190 -17.08 -1.34 10.50
C GLY A 190 -17.29 -1.41 9.00
N GLU A 191 -16.20 -1.36 8.23
CA GLU A 191 -16.28 -1.87 6.87
C GLU A 191 -16.41 -3.39 6.96
N TYR A 192 -17.52 -3.91 6.44
CA TYR A 192 -17.66 -5.34 6.25
C TYR A 192 -16.57 -5.80 5.27
N GLY A 193 -16.08 -7.02 5.41
CA GLY A 193 -14.93 -7.54 4.66
C GLY A 193 -15.09 -7.47 3.13
N PRO A 194 -14.16 -8.06 2.36
CA PRO A 194 -14.27 -8.06 0.90
C PRO A 194 -15.66 -8.53 0.47
N THR A 195 -16.35 -7.71 -0.32
CA THR A 195 -17.71 -7.96 -0.77
C THR A 195 -17.75 -9.21 -1.63
N TRP A 196 -18.75 -10.06 -1.40
CA TRP A 196 -19.03 -11.19 -2.27
C TRP A 196 -19.29 -10.71 -3.70
N GLU A 197 -18.50 -11.20 -4.67
CA GLU A 197 -18.56 -10.78 -6.08
C GLU A 197 -19.52 -11.66 -6.92
N GLY A 198 -20.21 -12.63 -6.30
CA GLY A 198 -21.03 -13.61 -7.00
C GLY A 198 -20.26 -14.85 -7.43
N VAL A 199 -20.99 -15.84 -7.94
CA VAL A 199 -20.41 -17.04 -8.56
C VAL A 199 -19.82 -16.64 -9.91
N LYS A 200 -18.51 -16.85 -10.10
CA LYS A 200 -17.89 -16.78 -11.43
C LYS A 200 -18.19 -18.10 -12.13
N VAL A 201 -19.15 -18.11 -13.07
CA VAL A 201 -19.37 -19.26 -13.95
C VAL A 201 -18.16 -19.33 -14.88
N PRO A 202 -17.36 -20.41 -14.87
CA PRO A 202 -16.27 -20.57 -15.82
C PRO A 202 -16.87 -20.61 -17.22
N THR A 203 -16.48 -19.68 -18.09
CA THR A 203 -16.77 -19.81 -19.51
C THR A 203 -16.08 -21.07 -20.04
N LYS A 204 -16.74 -21.85 -20.92
CA LYS A 204 -16.20 -23.07 -21.56
C LYS A 204 -14.78 -22.96 -22.15
N ALA A 205 -14.28 -21.74 -22.37
CA ALA A 205 -12.92 -21.48 -22.82
C ALA A 205 -11.85 -21.59 -21.71
N GLU A 206 -12.24 -21.51 -20.43
CA GLU A 206 -11.33 -21.62 -19.27
C GLU A 206 -11.18 -23.07 -18.78
N SER A 207 -12.19 -23.93 -18.98
CA SER A 207 -12.09 -25.37 -18.67
C SER A 207 -11.07 -26.09 -19.57
N GLU A 208 -10.96 -25.68 -20.83
CA GLU A 208 -9.93 -26.21 -21.75
C GLU A 208 -8.52 -25.67 -21.44
N ALA A 209 -8.40 -24.59 -20.67
CA ALA A 209 -7.11 -24.01 -20.29
C ALA A 209 -6.57 -24.57 -18.95
N GLU A 210 -7.44 -24.99 -18.03
CA GLU A 210 -7.04 -25.60 -16.75
C GLU A 210 -6.67 -27.08 -16.90
N ASP A 211 -7.31 -27.83 -17.80
CA ASP A 211 -6.99 -29.24 -18.06
C ASP A 211 -5.63 -29.46 -18.75
N VAL A 212 -5.02 -28.42 -19.33
CA VAL A 212 -3.71 -28.50 -19.99
C VAL A 212 -2.53 -28.47 -18.99
N VAL A 213 -2.78 -28.16 -17.71
CA VAL A 213 -1.71 -28.02 -16.69
C VAL A 213 -1.50 -29.30 -15.86
N MET A 214 -2.34 -30.33 -15.98
CA MET A 214 -2.18 -31.61 -15.28
C MET A 214 -2.11 -32.76 -16.29
N GLY A 215 -0.89 -33.21 -16.60
CA GLY A 215 -0.59 -34.04 -17.77
C GLY A 215 -1.01 -35.53 -17.73
N ASP A 216 -1.13 -36.02 -18.97
CA ASP A 216 -0.88 -37.35 -19.55
C ASP A 216 -1.70 -38.61 -19.16
N THR A 217 -2.13 -39.26 -20.27
CA THR A 217 -2.50 -40.67 -20.50
C THR A 217 -3.80 -41.22 -19.91
N LYS A 218 -4.83 -41.34 -20.77
CA LYS A 218 -5.40 -42.65 -21.19
C LYS A 218 -6.44 -42.50 -22.30
N GLU A 219 -6.21 -43.24 -23.38
CA GLU A 219 -7.20 -43.58 -24.41
C GLU A 219 -8.36 -44.37 -23.80
N SER A 220 -9.60 -44.05 -24.21
CA SER A 220 -10.62 -45.07 -24.44
C SER A 220 -11.73 -44.49 -25.33
N GLU A 221 -11.91 -45.14 -26.48
CA GLU A 221 -13.02 -45.00 -27.41
C GLU A 221 -14.38 -45.20 -26.74
N LYS A 222 -15.41 -44.49 -27.23
CA LYS A 222 -16.75 -45.05 -27.42
C LYS A 222 -17.56 -44.24 -28.43
N GLU A 223 -17.93 -44.94 -29.49
CA GLU A 223 -18.81 -44.56 -30.60
C GLU A 223 -20.27 -44.33 -30.17
N GLU A 224 -20.92 -43.47 -30.97
CA GLU A 224 -22.31 -43.48 -31.47
C GLU A 224 -23.48 -43.65 -30.48
N ASP A 225 -24.46 -42.73 -30.52
CA ASP A 225 -25.59 -42.89 -31.46
C ASP A 225 -26.48 -41.63 -31.53
N LYS A 226 -26.87 -41.26 -32.75
CA LYS A 226 -27.81 -40.17 -33.05
C LYS A 226 -29.17 -40.81 -33.34
N MET A 227 -30.19 -40.50 -32.53
CA MET A 227 -31.58 -40.65 -32.97
C MET A 227 -32.37 -39.37 -32.73
N GLN A 228 -32.94 -38.86 -33.82
CA GLN A 228 -34.02 -37.88 -33.84
C GLN A 228 -35.32 -38.53 -33.40
N VAL A 229 -36.06 -37.88 -32.49
CA VAL A 229 -37.53 -37.97 -32.42
C VAL A 229 -38.06 -36.60 -31.99
N ASP A 230 -38.86 -35.99 -32.86
CA ASP A 230 -39.76 -34.87 -32.55
C ASP A 230 -40.84 -35.32 -31.56
N ASP A 231 -41.13 -34.54 -30.52
CA ASP A 231 -42.51 -34.18 -30.13
C ASP A 231 -42.54 -33.24 -28.91
N GLU A 232 -43.36 -32.20 -29.04
CA GLU A 232 -43.73 -31.26 -27.98
C GLU A 232 -44.55 -31.95 -26.88
N ALA A 233 -43.99 -32.06 -25.67
CA ALA A 233 -44.78 -32.18 -24.44
C ALA A 233 -43.97 -31.73 -23.22
N LYS A 234 -44.53 -30.80 -22.42
CA LYS A 234 -44.01 -30.34 -21.12
C LYS A 234 -43.52 -31.50 -20.25
N LYS A 235 -42.20 -31.58 -20.00
CA LYS A 235 -41.59 -32.49 -19.01
C LYS A 235 -41.29 -31.75 -17.70
N PRO A 236 -41.35 -32.44 -16.53
CA PRO A 236 -40.93 -31.88 -15.24
C PRO A 236 -39.40 -31.69 -15.21
N ALA A 237 -38.95 -30.64 -14.51
CA ALA A 237 -37.54 -30.24 -14.40
C ALA A 237 -36.59 -31.42 -14.12
N THR A 238 -35.49 -31.51 -14.88
CA THR A 238 -34.45 -32.53 -14.77
C THR A 238 -33.70 -32.41 -13.43
N SER A 239 -33.06 -33.49 -12.96
CA SER A 239 -32.33 -33.51 -11.68
C SER A 239 -31.19 -32.50 -11.59
N GLU A 240 -30.63 -32.09 -12.74
CA GLU A 240 -29.56 -31.10 -12.84
C GLU A 240 -30.08 -29.67 -12.60
N GLU A 241 -31.24 -29.30 -13.16
CA GLU A 241 -31.87 -27.99 -12.93
C GLU A 241 -32.17 -27.72 -11.44
N LYS A 242 -32.53 -28.77 -10.68
CA LYS A 242 -32.75 -28.66 -9.23
C LYS A 242 -31.46 -28.46 -8.44
N LYS A 243 -30.34 -29.03 -8.90
CA LYS A 243 -29.03 -28.84 -8.27
C LYS A 243 -28.52 -27.41 -8.51
N ASP A 244 -28.70 -26.90 -9.72
CA ASP A 244 -28.31 -25.53 -10.08
C ASP A 244 -29.16 -24.48 -9.33
N ASP A 245 -30.47 -24.71 -9.17
CA ASP A 245 -31.33 -23.82 -8.38
C ASP A 245 -30.93 -23.79 -6.89
N PHE A 246 -30.61 -24.96 -6.32
CA PHE A 246 -30.12 -25.04 -4.94
C PHE A 246 -28.76 -24.37 -4.76
N TYR A 247 -27.83 -24.60 -5.69
CA TYR A 247 -26.50 -23.99 -5.68
C TYR A 247 -26.58 -22.45 -5.71
N ASN A 248 -27.40 -21.89 -6.61
CA ASN A 248 -27.60 -20.45 -6.70
C ASN A 248 -28.29 -19.89 -5.44
N THR A 249 -29.28 -20.62 -4.91
CA THR A 249 -29.94 -20.27 -3.64
C THR A 249 -28.95 -20.26 -2.48
N PHE A 250 -28.09 -21.27 -2.35
CA PHE A 250 -27.11 -21.37 -1.27
C PHE A 250 -26.10 -20.22 -1.31
N TRP A 251 -25.50 -19.95 -2.47
CA TRP A 251 -24.48 -18.90 -2.60
C TRP A 251 -25.07 -17.48 -2.59
N SER A 252 -26.37 -17.30 -2.88
CA SER A 252 -27.05 -16.03 -2.68
C SER A 252 -27.00 -15.53 -1.23
N LEU A 253 -26.97 -16.46 -0.24
CA LEU A 253 -26.88 -16.13 1.19
C LEU A 253 -25.56 -15.45 1.56
N GLN A 254 -24.50 -15.68 0.77
CA GLN A 254 -23.19 -15.10 1.03
C GLN A 254 -23.15 -13.58 0.85
N LEU A 255 -24.04 -13.03 0.01
CA LEU A 255 -24.15 -11.60 -0.19
C LEU A 255 -24.63 -10.86 1.08
N PRO A 256 -25.78 -11.22 1.70
CA PRO A 256 -26.17 -10.69 3.01
C PRO A 256 -25.14 -10.90 4.11
N PHE A 257 -24.42 -12.03 4.13
CA PHE A 257 -23.35 -12.25 5.11
C PHE A 257 -22.17 -11.28 4.93
N SER A 258 -21.79 -10.97 3.69
CA SER A 258 -20.68 -10.06 3.39
C SER A 258 -21.07 -8.58 3.49
N LYS A 259 -22.34 -8.23 3.27
CA LYS A 259 -22.84 -6.84 3.29
C LYS A 259 -24.21 -6.72 3.99
N PRO A 260 -24.26 -6.85 5.33
CA PRO A 260 -25.47 -6.61 6.12
C PRO A 260 -26.19 -5.26 5.88
N PRO A 261 -25.51 -4.16 5.47
CA PRO A 261 -26.18 -2.92 5.08
C PRO A 261 -27.27 -3.05 4.01
N LEU A 262 -27.25 -4.14 3.21
CA LEU A 262 -28.27 -4.40 2.19
C LEU A 262 -29.65 -4.65 2.78
N PHE A 263 -29.78 -5.06 4.04
CA PHE A 263 -31.09 -5.24 4.67
C PHE A 263 -31.92 -3.94 4.75
N ALA A 264 -31.29 -2.76 4.58
CA ALA A 264 -32.00 -1.50 4.46
C ALA A 264 -32.81 -1.36 3.16
N GLN A 265 -32.54 -2.17 2.14
CA GLN A 265 -33.31 -2.18 0.89
C GLN A 265 -34.62 -2.97 1.07
N PRO A 266 -35.73 -2.54 0.43
CA PRO A 266 -36.98 -3.29 0.47
C PRO A 266 -36.80 -4.68 -0.18
N ASN A 267 -37.48 -5.69 0.36
CA ASN A 267 -37.52 -7.10 -0.08
C ASN A 267 -36.27 -7.97 0.21
N THR A 268 -35.10 -7.40 0.52
CA THR A 268 -33.88 -8.19 0.78
C THR A 268 -34.00 -9.14 1.98
N PHE A 269 -34.75 -8.74 3.02
CA PHE A 269 -34.98 -9.61 4.18
C PHE A 269 -35.86 -10.82 3.85
N ASP A 270 -36.86 -10.63 2.98
CA ASP A 270 -37.79 -11.70 2.61
C ASP A 270 -37.10 -12.73 1.71
N GLU A 271 -36.29 -12.28 0.74
CA GLU A 271 -35.43 -13.15 -0.08
C GLU A 271 -34.45 -13.95 0.79
N PHE A 272 -33.80 -13.31 1.76
CA PHE A 272 -32.92 -13.98 2.72
C PHE A 272 -33.67 -15.03 3.55
N LYS A 273 -34.86 -14.69 4.04
CA LYS A 273 -35.72 -15.61 4.80
C LYS A 273 -36.11 -16.84 3.97
N GLU A 274 -36.50 -16.64 2.72
CA GLU A 274 -36.85 -17.74 1.80
C GLU A 274 -35.65 -18.66 1.54
N ALA A 275 -34.48 -18.09 1.25
CA ALA A 275 -33.26 -18.85 1.01
C ALA A 275 -32.82 -19.66 2.25
N VAL A 276 -32.88 -19.06 3.45
CA VAL A 276 -32.56 -19.77 4.71
C VAL A 276 -33.53 -20.94 4.96
N ASN A 277 -34.83 -20.74 4.70
CA ASN A 277 -35.82 -21.81 4.87
C ASN A 277 -35.63 -22.97 3.88
N LYS A 278 -35.04 -22.73 2.70
CA LYS A 278 -34.65 -23.78 1.74
C LYS A 278 -33.36 -24.51 2.15
N VAL A 279 -32.37 -23.81 2.70
CA VAL A 279 -31.03 -24.37 2.98
C VAL A 279 -30.95 -25.15 4.30
N ILE A 280 -31.58 -24.66 5.38
CA ILE A 280 -31.48 -25.31 6.71
C ILE A 280 -31.92 -26.80 6.68
N PRO A 281 -33.02 -27.20 6.01
CA PRO A 281 -33.43 -28.60 5.95
C PRO A 281 -32.38 -29.52 5.31
N VAL A 282 -31.67 -29.05 4.27
CA VAL A 282 -30.63 -29.83 3.59
C VAL A 282 -29.42 -30.07 4.51
N ILE A 283 -29.03 -29.04 5.26
CA ILE A 283 -27.95 -29.15 6.27
C ILE A 283 -28.35 -30.14 7.37
N ARG A 284 -29.60 -30.06 7.86
CA ARG A 284 -30.14 -31.00 8.86
C ARG A 284 -30.11 -32.44 8.38
N GLU A 285 -30.51 -32.67 7.14
CA GLU A 285 -30.47 -34.00 6.53
C GLU A 285 -29.03 -34.52 6.46
N ALA A 286 -28.07 -33.68 6.07
CA ALA A 286 -26.65 -34.04 6.05
C ALA A 286 -26.11 -34.37 7.46
N THR A 287 -26.44 -33.56 8.47
CA THR A 287 -26.04 -33.83 9.87
C THR A 287 -26.65 -35.13 10.39
N ALA A 288 -27.92 -35.39 10.07
CA ALA A 288 -28.61 -36.61 10.43
C ALA A 288 -27.99 -37.84 9.76
N LYS A 289 -27.66 -37.76 8.46
CA LYS A 289 -26.96 -38.82 7.72
C LYS A 289 -25.61 -39.14 8.34
N GLU A 290 -24.80 -38.15 8.66
CA GLU A 290 -23.51 -38.38 9.31
C GLU A 290 -23.66 -38.98 10.71
N ARG A 291 -24.61 -38.48 11.50
CA ARG A 291 -24.90 -39.03 12.82
C ARG A 291 -25.34 -40.50 12.75
N ALA A 292 -26.15 -40.85 11.74
CA ALA A 292 -26.53 -42.22 11.47
C ALA A 292 -25.32 -43.08 11.07
N MET A 293 -24.39 -42.54 10.28
CA MET A 293 -23.16 -43.25 9.90
C MET A 293 -22.15 -43.40 11.05
N MET A 294 -22.05 -42.43 11.97
CA MET A 294 -21.10 -42.48 13.08
C MET A 294 -21.59 -43.30 14.28
N GLY A 295 -22.90 -43.56 14.39
CA GLY A 295 -23.48 -44.43 15.41
C GLY A 295 -23.30 -43.92 16.86
N SER A 296 -24.18 -44.36 17.75
CA SER A 296 -24.13 -44.02 19.17
C SER A 296 -22.92 -44.65 19.88
N ARG A 297 -21.72 -44.04 19.77
CA ARG A 297 -20.61 -44.32 20.68
C ARG A 297 -20.78 -43.55 21.98
N SER A 298 -21.74 -43.99 22.78
CA SER A 298 -21.84 -43.68 24.21
C SER A 298 -21.51 -44.96 24.99
N GLY A 299 -20.29 -45.06 25.52
CA GLY A 299 -19.95 -46.09 26.51
C GLY A 299 -18.52 -46.62 26.43
N GLY A 300 -17.78 -46.43 27.52
CA GLY A 300 -16.69 -47.32 27.93
C GLY A 300 -15.29 -46.98 27.40
N SER A 301 -14.44 -46.45 28.29
CA SER A 301 -13.00 -46.52 28.13
C SER A 301 -12.56 -47.98 28.07
N VAL A 302 -12.30 -48.51 26.88
CA VAL A 302 -11.43 -49.67 26.72
C VAL A 302 -10.43 -49.35 25.63
N SER A 303 -9.17 -49.24 26.08
CA SER A 303 -7.96 -49.16 25.29
C SER A 303 -7.94 -50.26 24.22
N LEU A 304 -8.38 -49.93 23.01
CA LEU A 304 -7.93 -50.60 21.80
C LEU A 304 -6.92 -49.67 21.13
N LYS A 305 -5.67 -49.81 21.59
CA LYS A 305 -4.46 -49.44 20.86
C LYS A 305 -4.50 -50.13 19.48
N ARG A 306 -5.22 -49.56 18.51
CA ARG A 306 -4.76 -49.63 17.12
C ARG A 306 -3.70 -48.56 16.98
N LYS A 307 -2.47 -49.05 17.01
CA LYS A 307 -1.21 -48.40 16.70
C LYS A 307 -1.39 -47.52 15.45
N ARG A 308 -1.78 -46.26 15.65
CA ARG A 308 -1.40 -45.19 14.74
C ARG A 308 0.08 -45.01 15.06
N GLU A 309 0.92 -45.51 14.18
CA GLU A 309 2.33 -45.14 14.23
C GLU A 309 2.38 -43.61 14.21
N PRO A 310 3.19 -42.96 15.07
CA PRO A 310 3.46 -41.55 14.88
C PRO A 310 4.08 -41.46 13.49
N ASP A 311 3.47 -40.70 12.58
CA ASP A 311 4.02 -40.46 11.25
C ASP A 311 5.49 -40.11 11.44
N THR A 312 6.34 -41.07 11.10
CA THR A 312 7.78 -40.90 11.01
C THR A 312 7.98 -39.74 10.07
N GLU A 313 8.77 -38.77 10.51
CA GLU A 313 9.22 -37.61 9.77
C GLU A 313 9.98 -38.06 8.50
N GLU A 314 9.25 -38.56 7.50
CA GLU A 314 9.69 -38.52 6.12
C GLU A 314 9.43 -37.11 5.63
N SER A 315 10.53 -36.38 5.52
CA SER A 315 10.66 -35.01 5.02
C SER A 315 10.27 -34.89 3.55
N SER A 316 9.03 -35.24 3.20
CA SER A 316 8.30 -34.50 2.18
C SER A 316 7.60 -33.38 2.94
N ALA A 317 7.95 -32.13 2.63
CA ALA A 317 7.26 -30.97 3.16
C ALA A 317 5.82 -30.99 2.62
N ALA A 318 4.95 -31.80 3.23
CA ALA A 318 3.51 -31.71 3.10
C ALA A 318 3.14 -30.34 3.64
N THR A 319 3.18 -29.36 2.75
CA THR A 319 2.79 -27.99 3.02
C THR A 319 1.30 -28.09 3.30
N GLU A 320 0.89 -28.12 4.58
CA GLU A 320 -0.53 -28.11 4.95
C GLU A 320 -1.19 -26.95 4.21
N TYR A 321 -1.93 -27.28 3.15
CA TYR A 321 -2.58 -26.29 2.32
C TYR A 321 -3.80 -25.80 3.10
N PHE A 322 -3.67 -24.61 3.68
CA PHE A 322 -4.75 -23.95 4.38
C PHE A 322 -5.64 -23.19 3.38
N PHE A 323 -6.89 -23.63 3.22
CA PHE A 323 -7.88 -22.94 2.41
C PHE A 323 -8.43 -21.73 3.17
N ALA A 324 -8.08 -20.53 2.72
CA ALA A 324 -8.51 -19.27 3.36
C ALA A 324 -9.91 -18.80 2.92
N LYS A 325 -10.49 -19.39 1.86
CA LYS A 325 -11.79 -19.03 1.27
C LYS A 325 -12.60 -20.29 0.95
N PHE A 326 -13.92 -20.15 0.89
CA PHE A 326 -14.81 -21.20 0.41
C PHE A 326 -14.55 -21.54 -1.07
N LEU A 327 -14.75 -22.80 -1.45
CA LEU A 327 -14.60 -23.27 -2.83
C LEU A 327 -15.98 -23.23 -3.49
N THR A 328 -16.17 -22.29 -4.40
CA THR A 328 -17.50 -21.96 -4.89
C THR A 328 -17.84 -22.70 -6.18
N SER A 329 -17.27 -23.87 -6.46
CA SER A 329 -17.60 -24.59 -7.69
C SER A 329 -18.90 -25.39 -7.52
N PRO A 330 -19.74 -25.51 -8.57
CA PRO A 330 -21.00 -26.27 -8.53
C PRO A 330 -20.80 -27.73 -8.12
N ASP A 331 -19.76 -28.37 -8.63
CA ASP A 331 -19.50 -29.80 -8.43
C ASP A 331 -19.01 -30.13 -7.01
N LEU A 332 -18.44 -29.16 -6.29
CA LEU A 332 -17.89 -29.37 -4.95
C LEU A 332 -18.91 -29.13 -3.84
N LEU A 333 -20.03 -28.42 -4.08
CA LEU A 333 -20.95 -28.02 -3.01
C LEU A 333 -21.54 -29.23 -2.26
N ASP A 334 -21.87 -30.32 -2.97
CA ASP A 334 -22.36 -31.56 -2.36
C ASP A 334 -21.32 -32.20 -1.42
N LEU A 335 -20.04 -32.12 -1.80
CA LEU A 335 -18.90 -32.62 -1.00
C LEU A 335 -18.61 -31.70 0.19
N GLU A 336 -18.72 -30.38 0.01
CA GLU A 336 -18.57 -29.40 1.08
C GLU A 336 -19.68 -29.55 2.14
N ILE A 337 -20.94 -29.74 1.73
CA ILE A 337 -22.06 -29.96 2.66
C ILE A 337 -21.91 -31.29 3.43
N ALA A 338 -21.25 -32.28 2.85
CA ALA A 338 -20.91 -33.52 3.55
C ALA A 338 -19.86 -33.31 4.65
N ASP A 339 -19.02 -32.27 4.57
CA ASP A 339 -18.03 -31.96 5.60
C ASP A 339 -18.64 -31.25 6.82
N THR A 340 -18.32 -31.79 8.00
CA THR A 340 -18.61 -31.20 9.31
C THR A 340 -18.11 -29.78 9.49
N HIS A 341 -16.90 -29.46 9.03
CA HIS A 341 -16.28 -28.16 9.28
C HIS A 341 -16.97 -27.08 8.47
N PHE A 342 -17.28 -27.35 7.20
CA PHE A 342 -18.04 -26.45 6.34
C PHE A 342 -19.43 -26.13 6.93
N ARG A 343 -20.19 -27.14 7.34
CA ARG A 343 -21.52 -26.91 7.98
C ARG A 343 -21.40 -26.08 9.26
N ARG A 344 -20.37 -26.32 10.09
CA ARG A 344 -20.12 -25.50 11.28
C ARG A 344 -19.81 -24.06 10.94
N GLN A 345 -19.00 -23.82 9.92
CA GLN A 345 -18.66 -22.47 9.45
C GLN A 345 -19.91 -21.74 8.97
N PHE A 346 -20.74 -22.39 8.15
CA PHE A 346 -22.01 -21.83 7.68
C PHE A 346 -22.98 -21.52 8.83
N LEU A 347 -23.23 -22.49 9.73
CA LEU A 347 -24.13 -22.29 10.87
C LEU A 347 -23.62 -21.20 11.83
N PHE A 348 -22.30 -21.12 12.04
CA PHE A 348 -21.69 -20.06 12.83
C PHE A 348 -21.84 -18.69 12.18
N GLN A 349 -21.61 -18.58 10.86
CA GLN A 349 -21.82 -17.35 10.09
C GLN A 349 -23.28 -16.88 10.15
N LEU A 350 -24.23 -17.81 10.04
CA LEU A 350 -25.66 -17.54 10.20
C LEU A 350 -25.99 -17.07 11.63
N ALA A 351 -25.42 -17.71 12.66
CA ALA A 351 -25.61 -17.29 14.05
C ALA A 351 -25.08 -15.87 14.33
N ILE A 352 -23.93 -15.50 13.75
CA ILE A 352 -23.38 -14.13 13.83
C ILE A 352 -24.35 -13.13 13.23
N LEU A 353 -24.85 -13.39 12.01
CA LEU A 353 -25.75 -12.46 11.33
C LEU A 353 -27.09 -12.32 12.06
N LEU A 354 -27.69 -13.42 12.54
CA LEU A 354 -28.94 -13.38 13.30
C LEU A 354 -28.79 -12.59 14.60
N THR A 355 -27.66 -12.78 15.31
CA THR A 355 -27.34 -12.00 16.53
C THR A 355 -27.16 -10.52 16.20
N HIS A 356 -26.54 -10.19 15.08
CA HIS A 356 -26.41 -8.82 14.60
C HIS A 356 -27.77 -8.19 14.29
N LEU A 357 -28.68 -8.90 13.60
CA LEU A 357 -30.03 -8.41 13.27
C LEU A 357 -30.88 -8.12 14.52
N GLN A 358 -30.71 -8.87 15.60
CA GLN A 358 -31.40 -8.62 16.88
C GLN A 358 -31.06 -7.25 17.50
N THR A 359 -29.92 -6.65 17.14
CA THR A 359 -29.54 -5.30 17.61
C THR A 359 -30.34 -4.16 16.96
N PHE A 360 -31.10 -4.45 15.89
CA PHE A 360 -31.90 -3.47 15.13
C PHE A 360 -33.40 -3.49 15.47
N THR A 361 -33.80 -4.15 16.56
CA THR A 361 -35.17 -4.10 17.08
C THR A 361 -35.52 -2.70 17.58
N LYS A 362 -36.81 -2.34 17.57
CA LYS A 362 -37.30 -1.02 18.04
C LYS A 362 -36.83 -0.69 19.47
N ALA A 363 -36.82 -1.69 20.37
CA ALA A 363 -36.33 -1.55 21.74
C ALA A 363 -34.80 -1.37 21.83
N ALA A 364 -34.04 -2.14 21.05
CA ALA A 364 -32.58 -2.03 21.04
C ALA A 364 -32.13 -0.67 20.49
N LYS A 365 -32.76 -0.17 19.42
CA LYS A 365 -32.49 1.16 18.83
C LYS A 365 -32.62 2.31 19.83
N ALA A 366 -33.57 2.23 20.75
CA ALA A 366 -33.79 3.27 21.76
C ALA A 366 -32.57 3.46 22.70
N VAL A 367 -31.79 2.40 22.94
CA VAL A 367 -30.63 2.41 23.85
C VAL A 367 -29.46 3.22 23.28
N TRP A 368 -29.34 3.35 21.96
CA TRP A 368 -28.19 3.97 21.29
C TRP A 368 -28.53 5.15 20.36
N ALA A 369 -29.75 5.69 20.44
CA ALA A 369 -30.24 6.83 19.65
C ALA A 369 -29.62 8.21 20.00
N SER A 370 -28.44 8.25 20.61
CA SER A 370 -27.71 9.51 20.86
C SER A 370 -27.14 10.10 19.56
N ALA A 371 -27.13 11.43 19.44
CA ALA A 371 -26.75 12.15 18.22
C ALA A 371 -25.34 11.81 17.64
N ARG A 372 -24.40 11.34 18.48
CA ARG A 372 -23.06 10.87 18.05
C ARG A 372 -23.05 9.52 17.32
N ASN A 373 -24.05 8.67 17.56
CA ASN A 373 -24.06 7.28 17.10
C ASN A 373 -24.82 7.09 15.77
N ARG A 374 -25.57 8.11 15.34
CA ARG A 374 -26.38 8.07 14.13
C ARG A 374 -25.56 7.93 12.84
N SER A 375 -24.35 8.48 12.81
CA SER A 375 -23.43 8.39 11.66
C SER A 375 -22.65 7.08 11.58
N LEU A 376 -22.73 6.23 12.60
CA LEU A 376 -21.98 4.97 12.71
C LEU A 376 -22.83 3.73 12.40
N GLN A 377 -24.14 3.86 12.18
CA GLN A 377 -25.07 2.74 12.17
C GLN A 377 -25.95 2.69 10.91
N MET A 378 -26.47 1.50 10.60
CA MET A 378 -27.37 1.25 9.46
C MET A 378 -28.80 1.73 9.76
N ASP A 379 -29.42 2.43 8.79
CA ASP A 379 -30.84 2.81 8.83
C ASP A 379 -31.75 1.63 8.46
N PHE A 380 -31.80 0.61 9.33
CA PHE A 380 -32.67 -0.57 9.18
C PHE A 380 -33.38 -0.87 10.50
N THR A 381 -34.69 -1.05 10.50
CA THR A 381 -35.47 -1.42 11.70
C THR A 381 -36.16 -2.74 11.46
N LEU A 382 -35.97 -3.69 12.37
CA LEU A 382 -36.61 -4.99 12.30
C LEU A 382 -38.05 -4.90 12.83
N GLU A 383 -39.03 -5.32 12.02
CA GLU A 383 -40.43 -5.37 12.45
C GLU A 383 -40.68 -6.53 13.43
N PRO A 384 -41.69 -6.45 14.32
CA PRO A 384 -41.91 -7.45 15.37
C PRO A 384 -42.02 -8.89 14.87
N ALA A 385 -42.73 -9.13 13.77
CA ALA A 385 -42.88 -10.46 13.17
C ALA A 385 -41.55 -11.01 12.59
N GLN A 386 -40.70 -10.13 12.07
CA GLN A 386 -39.36 -10.49 11.58
C GLN A 386 -38.43 -10.81 12.75
N ALA A 387 -38.54 -10.08 13.86
CA ALA A 387 -37.76 -10.31 15.08
C ALA A 387 -38.05 -11.67 15.72
N GLU A 388 -39.33 -12.08 15.76
CA GLU A 388 -39.74 -13.41 16.23
C GLU A 388 -39.11 -14.52 15.37
N TRP A 389 -39.22 -14.40 14.04
CA TRP A 389 -38.60 -15.35 13.12
C TRP A 389 -37.07 -15.44 13.28
N VAL A 390 -36.38 -14.33 13.51
CA VAL A 390 -34.92 -14.31 13.76
C VAL A 390 -34.58 -15.06 15.06
N GLN A 391 -35.37 -14.89 16.13
CA GLN A 391 -35.16 -15.59 17.40
C GLN A 391 -35.38 -17.11 17.26
N GLU A 392 -36.45 -17.52 16.59
CA GLU A 392 -36.73 -18.93 16.32
C GLU A 392 -35.64 -19.57 15.47
N THR A 393 -35.19 -18.87 14.42
CA THR A 393 -34.16 -19.36 13.52
C THR A 393 -32.81 -19.48 14.23
N TYR A 394 -32.48 -18.53 15.12
CA TYR A 394 -31.29 -18.63 15.96
C TYR A 394 -31.33 -19.87 16.87
N ALA A 395 -32.47 -20.14 17.52
CA ALA A 395 -32.62 -21.33 18.35
C ALA A 395 -32.45 -22.62 17.52
N LYS A 396 -33.03 -22.67 16.31
CA LYS A 396 -32.88 -23.79 15.35
C LYS A 396 -31.43 -24.02 14.94
N VAL A 397 -30.65 -22.95 14.71
CA VAL A 397 -29.23 -23.02 14.33
C VAL A 397 -28.37 -23.48 15.50
N MET A 398 -28.61 -22.95 16.70
CA MET A 398 -27.86 -23.35 17.91
C MET A 398 -28.13 -24.81 18.30
N ASP A 399 -29.36 -25.30 18.10
CA ASP A 399 -29.67 -26.71 18.30
C ASP A 399 -28.93 -27.58 17.27
N GLU A 400 -28.90 -27.17 16.01
CA GLU A 400 -28.15 -27.88 14.96
C GLU A 400 -26.66 -27.96 15.27
N LEU A 401 -26.05 -26.85 15.73
CA LEU A 401 -24.64 -26.83 16.15
C LEU A 401 -24.35 -27.82 17.27
N LYS A 402 -25.26 -27.97 18.25
CA LYS A 402 -25.13 -28.98 19.32
C LYS A 402 -25.16 -30.41 18.79
N GLN A 403 -25.88 -30.63 17.70
CA GLN A 403 -26.01 -31.94 17.06
C GLN A 403 -24.82 -32.30 16.15
N THR A 404 -24.04 -31.31 15.67
CA THR A 404 -22.84 -31.58 14.85
C THR A 404 -21.72 -32.29 15.62
N GLN A 405 -21.13 -33.33 15.06
CA GLN A 405 -19.93 -33.99 15.61
C GLN A 405 -18.65 -33.44 14.95
N PRO A 406 -17.48 -33.51 15.60
CA PRO A 406 -17.19 -33.98 16.97
C PRO A 406 -17.38 -32.89 18.04
N ASN A 407 -17.88 -33.23 19.23
CA ASN A 407 -18.06 -32.31 20.38
C ASN A 407 -18.97 -31.09 20.13
N GLY A 408 -20.14 -31.29 19.50
CA GLY A 408 -21.08 -30.21 19.18
C GLY A 408 -21.55 -29.37 20.37
N ARG A 409 -21.81 -30.00 21.53
CA ARG A 409 -22.25 -29.28 22.74
C ARG A 409 -21.21 -28.27 23.27
N PRO A 410 -19.95 -28.66 23.57
CA PRO A 410 -18.90 -27.71 23.92
C PRO A 410 -18.66 -26.62 22.86
N PHE A 411 -18.77 -26.99 21.58
CA PHE A 411 -18.62 -26.04 20.48
C PHE A 411 -19.73 -24.97 20.53
N ALA A 412 -21.00 -25.39 20.66
CA ALA A 412 -22.14 -24.48 20.75
C ALA A 412 -22.07 -23.57 21.98
N GLU A 413 -21.66 -24.09 23.14
CA GLU A 413 -21.44 -23.28 24.35
C GLU A 413 -20.34 -22.23 24.14
N THR A 414 -19.26 -22.61 23.44
CA THR A 414 -18.18 -21.69 23.07
C THR A 414 -18.69 -20.61 22.10
N VAL A 415 -19.50 -20.98 21.11
CA VAL A 415 -20.13 -20.03 20.18
C VAL A 415 -21.01 -19.04 20.94
N SER A 416 -21.85 -19.49 21.87
CA SER A 416 -22.68 -18.61 22.71
C SER A 416 -21.83 -17.63 23.52
N ALA A 417 -20.75 -18.09 24.16
CA ALA A 417 -19.85 -17.23 24.91
C ALA A 417 -19.13 -16.19 24.02
N ILE A 418 -18.76 -16.57 22.78
CA ILE A 418 -18.16 -15.65 21.80
C ILE A 418 -19.18 -14.58 21.38
N LEU A 419 -20.42 -14.97 21.07
CA LEU A 419 -21.48 -14.03 20.65
C LEU A 419 -21.87 -13.07 21.79
N GLU A 420 -21.88 -13.54 23.04
CA GLU A 420 -22.08 -12.68 24.20
C GLU A 420 -20.94 -11.66 24.37
N ARG A 421 -19.69 -12.10 24.18
CA ARG A 421 -18.52 -11.20 24.18
C ARG A 421 -18.60 -10.17 23.05
N GLU A 422 -19.05 -10.56 21.87
CA GLU A 422 -19.23 -9.64 20.73
C GLU A 422 -20.30 -8.58 21.04
N LYS A 423 -21.42 -8.97 21.66
CA LYS A 423 -22.44 -8.01 22.13
C LYS A 423 -21.84 -6.98 23.09
N ASN A 424 -21.02 -7.42 24.04
CA ASN A 424 -20.32 -6.53 24.96
C ASN A 424 -19.33 -5.60 24.23
N TRP A 425 -18.65 -6.09 23.19
CA TRP A 425 -17.74 -5.31 22.35
C TRP A 425 -18.46 -4.23 21.54
N VAL A 426 -19.60 -4.55 20.93
CA VAL A 426 -20.45 -3.59 20.20
C VAL A 426 -20.99 -2.53 21.15
N ASN A 427 -21.44 -2.92 22.34
CA ASN A 427 -21.88 -1.97 23.38
C ASN A 427 -20.75 -1.01 23.76
N TRP A 428 -19.52 -1.50 23.94
CA TRP A 428 -18.36 -0.68 24.23
C TRP A 428 -18.07 0.33 23.10
N LYS A 429 -18.07 -0.12 21.83
CA LYS A 429 -17.88 0.75 20.66
C LYS A 429 -18.92 1.88 20.60
N ASN A 430 -20.19 1.55 20.85
CA ASN A 430 -21.29 2.52 20.81
C ASN A 430 -21.27 3.54 21.95
N GLN A 431 -20.67 3.20 23.08
CA GLN A 431 -20.55 4.10 24.22
C GLN A 431 -19.34 5.04 24.11
N LEU A 432 -18.32 4.70 23.29
CA LEU A 432 -17.10 5.51 23.05
C LEU A 432 -16.42 6.00 24.34
N PHE A 433 -16.67 5.35 25.49
CA PHE A 433 -16.03 5.67 26.75
C PHE A 433 -14.65 5.00 26.80
N GLY A 434 -13.66 5.79 27.21
CA GLY A 434 -12.30 5.34 27.51
C GLY A 434 -12.32 4.33 28.65
N LEU A 435 -12.55 3.05 28.33
CA LEU A 435 -12.48 1.96 29.30
C LEU A 435 -11.08 1.89 29.92
N GLU A 436 -10.06 2.47 29.30
CA GLU A 436 -8.73 2.63 29.90
C GLU A 436 -8.76 3.43 31.20
N GLU A 437 -9.60 4.46 31.33
CA GLU A 437 -9.75 5.22 32.58
C GLU A 437 -10.60 4.44 33.59
N ALA A 438 -11.72 3.87 33.15
CA ALA A 438 -12.64 3.12 34.02
C ALA A 438 -12.09 1.77 34.53
N THR A 439 -11.23 1.11 33.75
CA THR A 439 -10.62 -0.20 34.10
C THR A 439 -9.14 -0.09 34.45
N ARG A 440 -8.58 1.13 34.56
CA ARG A 440 -7.18 1.35 34.92
C ARG A 440 -6.81 0.64 36.21
N ASP A 441 -7.66 0.77 37.22
CA ASP A 441 -7.44 0.21 38.55
C ASP A 441 -7.57 -1.33 38.55
N ILE A 442 -8.51 -1.86 37.79
CA ILE A 442 -8.72 -3.32 37.65
C ILE A 442 -7.53 -3.94 36.89
N ARG A 443 -7.09 -3.32 35.79
CA ARG A 443 -5.92 -3.79 35.02
C ARG A 443 -4.62 -3.64 35.81
N ARG A 444 -4.50 -2.60 36.64
CA ARG A 444 -3.37 -2.44 37.59
C ARG A 444 -3.33 -3.63 38.54
N LYS A 445 -4.46 -3.98 39.17
CA LYS A 445 -4.59 -5.17 40.03
C LYS A 445 -4.32 -6.48 39.29
N MET A 446 -4.71 -6.62 38.02
CA MET A 446 -4.41 -7.83 37.23
C MET A 446 -2.94 -7.91 36.74
N ARG A 447 -2.24 -6.77 36.66
CA ARG A 447 -0.83 -6.67 36.27
C ARG A 447 0.12 -6.78 37.45
N GLU A 448 -0.37 -6.54 38.66
CA GLU A 448 0.34 -6.90 39.87
C GLU A 448 0.60 -8.42 39.82
N PRO A 449 1.86 -8.86 39.89
CA PRO A 449 2.14 -10.28 39.99
C PRO A 449 1.35 -10.80 41.19
N SER A 450 0.69 -11.96 41.04
CA SER A 450 0.07 -12.62 42.20
C SER A 450 1.13 -12.73 43.29
N GLU A 451 0.72 -12.62 44.56
CA GLU A 451 1.61 -12.89 45.69
C GLU A 451 2.43 -14.14 45.38
N GLU A 452 3.76 -14.04 45.58
CA GLU A 452 4.64 -15.15 45.27
C GLU A 452 4.15 -16.37 46.01
N TRP A 453 3.83 -17.42 45.26
CA TRP A 453 3.34 -18.65 45.86
C TRP A 453 4.39 -19.12 46.87
N PRO A 454 4.07 -19.23 48.17
CA PRO A 454 5.09 -19.37 49.22
C PRO A 454 5.90 -20.67 49.10
N TRP A 455 5.41 -21.64 48.34
CA TRP A 455 6.00 -22.97 48.22
C TRP A 455 6.62 -23.20 46.84
N THR A 456 7.95 -23.17 46.74
CA THR A 456 8.70 -23.24 45.46
C THR A 456 8.39 -24.47 44.60
N LEU A 457 7.88 -25.55 45.20
CA LEU A 457 7.57 -26.82 44.53
C LEU A 457 6.07 -27.14 44.45
N GLY A 458 5.23 -26.12 44.67
CA GLY A 458 3.77 -26.20 44.49
C GLY A 458 3.03 -26.49 45.78
N SER A 459 3.51 -27.37 46.65
CA SER A 459 2.97 -27.58 48.00
C SER A 459 4.04 -27.41 49.07
N GLU A 460 3.59 -27.08 50.28
CA GLU A 460 4.41 -26.89 51.48
C GLU A 460 5.33 -28.10 51.73
N SER A 461 4.72 -29.29 51.86
CA SER A 461 5.45 -30.52 52.20
C SER A 461 6.50 -30.90 51.16
N LEU A 462 6.25 -30.64 49.88
CA LEU A 462 7.21 -30.94 48.80
C LEU A 462 8.37 -29.96 48.80
N THR A 463 8.09 -28.69 49.08
CA THR A 463 9.12 -27.64 49.19
C THR A 463 10.04 -27.93 50.36
N GLU A 464 9.46 -28.26 51.52
CA GLU A 464 10.18 -28.66 52.73
C GLU A 464 11.12 -29.85 52.45
N ILE A 465 10.60 -30.96 51.93
CA ILE A 465 11.41 -32.18 51.69
C ILE A 465 12.55 -31.90 50.72
N TRP A 466 12.30 -31.09 49.69
CA TRP A 466 13.31 -30.81 48.68
C TRP A 466 14.38 -29.87 49.20
N GLU A 467 14.01 -28.84 49.98
CA GLU A 467 14.95 -27.96 50.68
C GLU A 467 15.74 -28.71 51.76
N MET A 468 15.13 -29.73 52.39
CA MET A 468 15.74 -30.61 53.38
C MET A 468 16.64 -31.73 52.79
N GLY A 469 16.75 -31.86 51.47
CA GLY A 469 17.62 -32.85 50.84
C GLY A 469 19.10 -32.46 50.94
N TYR A 470 19.96 -33.38 51.39
CA TYR A 470 21.43 -33.24 51.31
C TYR A 470 21.85 -33.10 49.84
N ARG A 471 22.25 -31.90 49.41
CA ARG A 471 22.54 -31.59 48.00
C ARG A 471 24.04 -31.54 47.71
N ASP A 472 24.87 -31.25 48.71
CA ASP A 472 26.33 -31.20 48.58
C ASP A 472 27.05 -31.97 49.70
N LEU A 473 28.30 -32.40 49.44
CA LEU A 473 29.12 -33.16 50.39
C LEU A 473 29.39 -32.40 51.72
N SER A 474 29.26 -31.07 51.69
CA SER A 474 29.34 -30.18 52.86
C SER A 474 28.13 -30.29 53.80
N ASP A 475 26.95 -30.73 53.31
CA ASP A 475 25.73 -30.86 54.13
C ASP A 475 25.84 -32.05 55.10
N LEU A 476 26.74 -33.00 54.83
CA LEU A 476 27.13 -34.07 55.75
C LEU A 476 28.01 -33.58 56.91
N GLN A 477 28.58 -32.37 56.82
CA GLN A 477 29.40 -31.80 57.91
C GLN A 477 28.54 -31.34 59.09
N ASN A 478 27.26 -31.04 58.87
CA ASN A 478 26.27 -30.78 59.92
C ASN A 478 25.00 -31.61 59.65
N PRO A 479 24.96 -32.89 60.08
CA PRO A 479 23.78 -33.74 59.88
C PRO A 479 22.56 -33.14 60.58
N PHE A 480 21.40 -33.29 59.92
CA PHE A 480 20.11 -32.76 60.32
C PHE A 480 19.82 -32.93 61.83
N GLN A 481 19.56 -31.81 62.51
CA GLN A 481 18.96 -31.79 63.84
C GLN A 481 17.58 -31.14 63.70
N CYS A 482 16.51 -31.91 63.93
CA CYS A 482 15.15 -31.39 64.01
C CYS A 482 15.13 -30.19 64.97
N GLY A 483 14.69 -29.04 64.46
CA GLY A 483 14.62 -27.79 65.22
C GLY A 483 13.82 -27.94 66.51
N HIS A 484 14.39 -27.43 67.60
CA HIS A 484 13.72 -27.32 68.88
C HIS A 484 12.98 -25.98 69.00
N GLY A 485 11.67 -26.06 69.22
CA GLY A 485 10.98 -25.16 70.15
C GLY A 485 11.44 -25.44 71.60
N PRO A 486 11.19 -24.51 72.53
CA PRO A 486 11.99 -24.34 73.75
C PRO A 486 11.82 -25.47 74.79
N GLY A 487 12.95 -26.06 75.20
CA GLY A 487 13.10 -26.98 76.33
C GLY A 487 13.77 -28.32 75.98
N SER A 488 15.11 -28.37 75.87
CA SER A 488 15.84 -29.61 75.47
C SER A 488 17.37 -29.56 75.71
N PRO A 489 18.12 -30.69 75.67
CA PRO A 489 19.22 -31.10 76.55
C PRO A 489 20.58 -30.71 75.93
N ALA A 490 20.65 -29.49 75.39
CA ALA A 490 21.83 -28.98 74.68
C ALA A 490 22.90 -28.45 75.64
N ILE A 491 22.54 -28.12 76.89
CA ILE A 491 23.49 -27.61 77.90
C ILE A 491 24.50 -28.70 78.29
N ILE A 492 24.08 -29.95 78.37
CA ILE A 492 24.97 -31.09 78.69
C ILE A 492 25.91 -31.41 77.51
N LYS A 493 25.42 -31.25 76.27
CA LYS A 493 26.19 -31.55 75.04
C LYS A 493 27.18 -30.45 74.67
N LEU A 494 27.00 -29.23 75.16
CA LEU A 494 27.90 -28.09 74.92
C LEU A 494 29.17 -28.15 75.79
N GLU A 495 29.11 -28.76 76.98
CA GLU A 495 30.30 -29.00 77.82
C GLU A 495 31.20 -30.11 77.24
N GLU A 496 30.62 -31.20 76.73
CA GLU A 496 31.40 -32.30 76.10
C GLU A 496 32.06 -31.89 74.78
N ASN A 497 31.48 -30.94 74.04
CA ASN A 497 32.02 -30.49 72.76
C ASN A 497 33.28 -29.60 72.93
N LYS A 498 33.45 -28.90 74.05
CA LYS A 498 34.55 -27.94 74.24
C LYS A 498 35.95 -28.59 74.21
N GLN A 499 36.08 -29.81 74.73
CA GLN A 499 37.34 -30.56 74.68
C GLN A 499 37.64 -31.13 73.29
N ARG A 500 36.62 -31.49 72.52
CA ARG A 500 36.75 -32.02 71.15
C ARG A 500 37.24 -30.96 70.15
N TRP A 501 36.72 -29.73 70.24
CA TRP A 501 37.15 -28.63 69.38
C TRP A 501 38.58 -28.18 69.68
N ALA A 502 39.01 -28.23 70.95
CA ALA A 502 40.37 -27.90 71.32
C ALA A 502 41.40 -28.87 70.69
N TRP A 503 41.07 -30.16 70.69
CA TRP A 503 41.90 -31.20 70.09
C TRP A 503 41.96 -31.11 68.56
N LEU A 504 40.87 -30.70 67.91
CA LEU A 504 40.83 -30.55 66.46
C LEU A 504 41.68 -29.36 65.97
N ALA A 505 41.64 -28.22 66.67
CA ALA A 505 42.38 -27.01 66.31
C ALA A 505 43.90 -27.16 66.49
N LEU A 506 44.34 -27.89 67.53
CA LEU A 506 45.75 -28.24 67.70
C LEU A 506 46.25 -29.19 66.59
N ARG A 507 45.38 -30.05 66.06
CA ARG A 507 45.73 -31.01 64.99
C ARG A 507 45.95 -30.33 63.64
N THR A 508 45.13 -29.33 63.29
CA THR A 508 45.26 -28.57 62.03
C THR A 508 46.40 -27.55 62.06
N ALA A 509 46.65 -26.89 63.20
CA ALA A 509 47.74 -25.92 63.29
C ALA A 509 49.14 -26.57 63.37
N ARG A 510 49.22 -27.86 63.74
CA ARG A 510 50.47 -28.64 63.82
C ARG A 510 51.23 -28.63 62.49
N ASP A 511 50.54 -28.78 61.37
CA ASP A 511 51.19 -29.07 60.08
C ASP A 511 51.83 -27.82 59.44
N HIS A 512 51.40 -26.60 59.83
CA HIS A 512 51.91 -25.33 59.27
C HIS A 512 52.65 -24.44 60.26
N HIS A 513 52.39 -24.58 61.57
CA HIS A 513 52.97 -23.71 62.61
C HIS A 513 53.60 -24.51 63.75
N LEU A 514 54.13 -25.71 63.45
CA LEU A 514 54.77 -26.64 64.40
C LEU A 514 55.81 -25.96 65.31
N GLN A 515 56.57 -25.03 64.75
CA GLN A 515 57.63 -24.28 65.45
C GLN A 515 57.14 -23.45 66.64
N HIS A 516 55.84 -23.11 66.71
CA HIS A 516 55.27 -22.38 67.83
C HIS A 516 54.73 -23.29 68.93
N PHE A 517 54.46 -24.58 68.67
CA PHE A 517 53.85 -25.52 69.63
C PHE A 517 54.71 -25.81 70.87
N GLY A 518 56.04 -25.75 70.74
CA GLY A 518 56.95 -25.95 71.88
C GLY A 518 56.84 -24.88 72.97
N LYS A 519 56.23 -23.73 72.68
CA LYS A 519 56.08 -22.60 73.61
C LYS A 519 54.75 -22.61 74.40
N ILE A 520 53.89 -23.61 74.19
CA ILE A 520 52.45 -23.53 74.54
C ILE A 520 52.03 -24.55 75.62
N GLY A 521 52.95 -25.34 76.15
CA GLY A 521 52.69 -26.27 77.27
C GLY A 521 51.46 -27.18 77.02
N THR A 522 50.55 -27.26 77.99
CA THR A 522 49.36 -28.14 78.00
C THR A 522 48.23 -27.74 77.03
N GLY A 523 48.55 -27.16 75.87
CA GLY A 523 47.62 -27.07 74.74
C GLY A 523 46.60 -25.92 74.79
N ASP A 524 47.01 -24.74 75.25
CA ASP A 524 46.16 -23.54 75.21
C ASP A 524 46.20 -22.85 73.83
N ILE A 525 45.04 -22.73 73.19
CA ILE A 525 44.91 -22.34 71.76
C ILE A 525 45.08 -20.83 71.55
N GLU A 526 44.73 -20.01 72.55
CA GLU A 526 44.81 -18.56 72.42
C GLU A 526 46.24 -18.04 72.34
N LEU A 527 47.19 -18.72 72.99
CA LEU A 527 48.61 -18.38 72.93
C LEU A 527 49.23 -18.70 71.56
N LEU A 528 48.80 -19.79 70.91
CA LEU A 528 49.24 -20.15 69.55
C LEU A 528 48.83 -19.09 68.52
N ALA A 529 47.61 -18.56 68.66
CA ALA A 529 47.05 -17.59 67.73
C ALA A 529 47.80 -16.25 67.74
N LYS A 530 48.23 -15.77 68.93
CA LYS A 530 48.96 -14.50 69.08
C LYS A 530 50.31 -14.51 68.36
N GLU A 531 51.00 -15.64 68.37
CA GLU A 531 52.34 -15.76 67.78
C GLU A 531 52.31 -15.75 66.25
N ILE A 532 51.28 -16.36 65.65
CA ILE A 532 51.06 -16.39 64.19
C ILE A 532 50.75 -14.98 63.65
N GLU A 533 50.13 -14.12 64.47
CA GLU A 533 49.72 -12.79 64.04
C GLU A 533 50.87 -11.77 64.04
N ALA A 534 51.89 -11.97 64.89
CA ALA A 534 53.10 -11.15 64.90
C ALA A 534 53.93 -11.30 63.62
N GLU A 535 54.05 -12.52 63.10
CA GLU A 535 54.79 -12.84 61.86
C GLU A 535 54.18 -12.13 60.64
N LYS A 536 52.85 -12.07 60.56
CA LYS A 536 52.12 -11.44 59.44
C LYS A 536 52.29 -9.92 59.36
N ARG A 537 52.64 -9.24 60.45
CA ARG A 537 52.82 -7.77 60.46
C ARG A 537 54.15 -7.31 59.84
N LEU A 538 55.19 -8.13 59.88
CA LEU A 538 56.52 -7.82 59.32
C LEU A 538 56.56 -7.81 57.78
N LEU A 539 55.69 -8.58 57.14
CA LEU A 539 55.63 -8.69 55.68
C LEU A 539 55.00 -7.47 55.00
N ARG A 540 54.10 -6.75 55.69
CA ARG A 540 53.33 -5.62 55.12
C ARG A 540 54.14 -4.32 55.00
N THR A 541 55.26 -4.18 55.68
CA THR A 541 56.11 -2.97 55.66
C THR A 541 57.01 -2.89 54.42
N ARG A 542 57.28 -4.02 53.74
CA ARG A 542 58.16 -4.09 52.55
C ARG A 542 57.55 -3.56 51.25
N GLU A 543 56.24 -3.52 51.14
CA GLU A 543 55.55 -3.18 49.87
C GLU A 543 55.29 -1.68 49.68
N ARG A 544 55.39 -0.87 50.74
CA ARG A 544 55.08 0.57 50.69
C ARG A 544 56.18 1.46 50.09
N THR A 545 57.40 0.97 49.92
CA THR A 545 58.54 1.76 49.40
C THR A 545 58.65 1.83 47.86
N ARG A 546 57.81 1.09 47.11
CA ARG A 546 58.00 0.92 45.64
C ARG A 546 57.18 1.88 44.76
N LYS A 547 56.27 2.69 45.32
CA LYS A 547 55.29 3.50 44.55
C LYS A 547 55.58 5.02 44.48
N ALA A 548 56.76 5.50 44.92
CA ALA A 548 57.06 6.94 45.01
C ALA A 548 57.88 7.55 43.84
N CYS A 549 58.16 6.87 42.72
CA CYS A 549 59.21 7.31 41.77
C CYS A 549 58.82 7.62 40.29
N LYS A 550 57.55 7.92 39.95
CA LYS A 550 57.20 8.24 38.53
C LYS A 550 56.17 9.38 38.35
N ARG A 551 56.53 10.60 38.80
CA ARG A 551 55.91 11.88 38.41
C ARG A 551 56.98 12.99 38.31
N ALA A 552 57.69 13.10 37.18
CA ALA A 552 58.51 14.28 36.81
C ALA A 552 59.00 14.22 35.33
N LYS A 553 58.56 15.20 34.50
CA LYS A 553 59.08 15.73 33.19
C LYS A 553 57.93 15.99 32.18
N MET A 554 57.42 17.24 32.05
CA MET A 554 57.86 18.36 31.16
C MET A 554 57.57 18.09 29.66
N GLY A 555 56.96 18.95 28.81
CA GLY A 555 56.67 20.39 28.87
C GLY A 555 57.68 21.23 28.06
N MET A 556 57.51 21.41 26.74
CA MET A 556 58.01 22.56 25.93
C MET A 556 57.72 22.41 24.43
N LEU A 557 57.12 23.43 23.78
CA LEU A 557 57.62 24.20 22.61
C LEU A 557 56.47 24.87 21.81
N ARG A 558 56.00 26.03 22.29
CA ARG A 558 55.52 27.11 21.42
C ARG A 558 56.75 27.90 20.97
N TRP A 559 57.21 27.75 19.72
CA TRP A 559 58.00 28.75 18.99
C TRP A 559 58.40 28.15 17.64
N ARG A 560 57.68 28.49 16.57
CA ARG A 560 58.26 28.69 15.23
C ARG A 560 57.16 29.18 14.27
N LEU A 561 57.18 30.51 14.05
CA LEU A 561 56.98 31.18 12.74
C LEU A 561 55.54 31.15 12.19
N ARG A 562 54.76 32.22 11.99
CA ARG A 562 55.03 33.65 11.71
C ARG A 562 56.28 33.89 10.86
N LEU A 563 56.17 33.74 9.54
CA LEU A 563 57.12 34.41 8.62
C LEU A 563 56.70 34.59 7.15
N ILE A 564 55.46 34.40 6.67
CA ILE A 564 55.19 34.71 5.26
C ILE A 564 53.88 35.48 5.10
N ASP A 565 53.92 36.68 5.66
CA ASP A 565 53.06 37.82 5.39
C ASP A 565 53.62 38.63 4.21
N ARG A 566 54.10 37.97 3.14
CA ARG A 566 54.94 38.69 2.17
C ARG A 566 54.96 38.18 0.74
N LEU A 567 53.79 37.87 0.20
CA LEU A 567 53.53 37.91 -1.25
C LEU A 567 52.05 38.28 -1.44
N TYR A 568 51.58 39.41 -0.90
CA TYR A 568 51.65 40.70 -1.60
C TYR A 568 51.57 40.52 -3.12
N GLU A 569 50.38 40.76 -3.65
CA GLU A 569 50.22 41.73 -4.74
C GLU A 569 51.20 41.55 -5.91
N THR A 570 51.02 40.44 -6.64
CA THR A 570 51.52 40.33 -8.02
C THR A 570 50.56 39.56 -8.91
N TYR A 571 49.23 39.79 -8.81
CA TYR A 571 48.41 39.56 -10.01
C TYR A 571 47.08 40.32 -10.04
N LYS A 572 47.05 41.51 -9.44
CA LYS A 572 46.19 42.55 -9.98
C LYS A 572 46.62 42.78 -11.43
N ARG A 573 45.68 42.61 -12.36
CA ARG A 573 45.73 42.95 -13.80
C ARG A 573 46.22 41.83 -14.73
N THR A 574 45.26 41.17 -15.35
CA THR A 574 44.88 41.54 -16.73
C THR A 574 43.47 41.00 -17.00
N ARG A 575 42.50 41.92 -17.09
CA ARG A 575 41.89 42.40 -18.35
C ARG A 575 40.84 41.40 -18.88
N ARG A 576 39.54 41.76 -18.84
CA ARG A 576 38.83 42.58 -19.85
C ARG A 576 38.77 41.82 -21.18
N LEU A 577 37.61 41.32 -21.62
CA LEU A 577 36.56 41.97 -22.45
C LEU A 577 35.92 40.76 -23.19
N ARG A 578 34.67 40.69 -23.64
CA ARG A 578 33.67 41.61 -24.21
C ARG A 578 32.35 40.80 -24.24
N GLN A 579 31.17 41.39 -23.99
CA GLN A 579 30.19 41.81 -25.00
C GLN A 579 29.96 40.74 -26.08
N THR A 580 28.76 40.23 -26.32
CA THR A 580 27.60 40.89 -26.97
C THR A 580 26.33 40.03 -26.76
N SER A 581 25.17 40.57 -26.36
CA SER A 581 24.16 41.28 -27.16
C SER A 581 23.42 40.41 -28.18
N ASP A 582 22.17 40.11 -27.84
CA ASP A 582 20.93 40.15 -28.63
C ASP A 582 20.84 39.45 -29.99
N SER A 583 19.92 38.48 -30.08
CA SER A 583 18.86 38.49 -31.09
C SER A 583 17.73 37.51 -30.75
N ILE A 584 16.51 38.03 -30.80
CA ILE A 584 15.25 37.34 -30.58
C ILE A 584 14.92 36.53 -31.84
N HIS A 585 14.91 35.20 -31.72
CA HIS A 585 14.28 34.30 -32.69
C HIS A 585 13.15 33.57 -31.97
N LEU A 586 11.90 33.88 -32.33
CA LEU A 586 10.70 33.30 -31.72
C LEU A 586 10.50 31.84 -32.21
N GLN A 587 10.67 30.87 -31.32
CA GLN A 587 10.37 29.45 -31.55
C GLN A 587 9.37 28.94 -30.50
N CYS A 588 8.37 28.17 -30.93
CA CYS A 588 7.30 27.60 -30.10
C CYS A 588 7.43 26.07 -30.05
N LEU A 589 7.44 25.49 -28.86
CA LEU A 589 7.55 24.04 -28.65
C LEU A 589 6.16 23.39 -28.56
N SER A 590 5.86 22.33 -29.34
CA SER A 590 4.58 21.59 -29.28
C SER A 590 4.81 20.08 -29.08
N LEU A 591 3.96 19.41 -28.30
CA LEU A 591 4.23 18.06 -27.76
C LEU A 591 3.08 17.04 -28.03
N SER A 592 3.10 16.34 -29.16
CA SER A 592 2.21 15.21 -29.56
C SER A 592 0.72 15.48 -29.92
N LYS A 593 0.12 14.55 -30.69
CA LYS A 593 -1.26 14.40 -31.26
C LYS A 593 -2.04 15.65 -31.69
N THR A 594 -2.53 16.45 -30.75
CA THR A 594 -3.19 17.76 -31.02
C THR A 594 -2.23 18.73 -31.73
N SER A 595 -0.93 18.47 -31.58
CA SER A 595 0.18 19.17 -32.20
C SER A 595 0.11 19.21 -33.72
N LEU A 596 -0.54 18.28 -34.42
CA LEU A 596 -0.49 18.25 -35.88
C LEU A 596 -1.33 19.36 -36.49
N SER A 597 -2.61 19.45 -36.10
CA SER A 597 -3.51 20.51 -36.54
C SER A 597 -3.13 21.87 -35.97
N LEU A 598 -2.63 21.90 -34.73
CA LEU A 598 -2.05 23.11 -34.14
C LEU A 598 -0.82 23.57 -34.91
N ALA A 599 0.12 22.67 -35.23
CA ALA A 599 1.29 23.02 -36.00
C ALA A 599 0.91 23.51 -37.40
N VAL A 600 -0.02 22.86 -38.11
CA VAL A 600 -0.55 23.38 -39.39
C VAL A 600 -1.08 24.80 -39.22
N GLN A 601 -1.95 25.05 -38.24
CA GLN A 601 -2.50 26.39 -38.07
C GLN A 601 -1.45 27.42 -37.63
N ALA A 602 -0.51 27.03 -36.77
CA ALA A 602 0.57 27.90 -36.30
C ALA A 602 1.50 28.29 -37.45
N THR A 603 1.90 27.33 -38.28
CA THR A 603 2.84 27.54 -39.39
C THR A 603 2.18 28.15 -40.63
N SER A 604 0.96 27.72 -41.01
CA SER A 604 0.32 28.15 -42.26
C SER A 604 -0.52 29.43 -42.11
N LYS A 605 -1.29 29.58 -41.01
CA LYS A 605 -2.21 30.70 -40.82
C LYS A 605 -1.57 31.92 -40.15
N THR A 606 -0.75 31.71 -39.11
CA THR A 606 -0.17 32.85 -38.37
C THR A 606 1.18 33.30 -38.92
N ARG A 607 2.00 32.37 -39.44
CA ARG A 607 3.37 32.60 -39.93
C ARG A 607 4.31 33.29 -38.93
N ARG A 608 3.93 33.30 -37.64
CA ARG A 608 4.64 34.00 -36.56
C ARG A 608 5.52 33.08 -35.73
N TYR A 609 5.25 31.78 -35.76
CA TYR A 609 5.90 30.81 -34.89
C TYR A 609 6.61 29.76 -35.74
N LYS A 610 7.90 29.55 -35.46
CA LYS A 610 8.59 28.34 -35.89
C LYS A 610 8.32 27.24 -34.87
N VAL A 611 7.85 26.08 -35.33
CA VAL A 611 7.46 24.97 -34.44
C VAL A 611 8.65 24.03 -34.21
N ILE A 612 8.93 23.76 -32.94
CA ILE A 612 9.81 22.70 -32.49
C ILE A 612 8.92 21.60 -31.91
N SER A 613 9.14 20.35 -32.30
CA SER A 613 8.40 19.19 -31.79
C SER A 613 9.33 18.36 -30.90
N LEU A 614 8.86 18.01 -29.71
CA LEU A 614 9.52 17.04 -28.82
C LEU A 614 8.53 15.90 -28.60
N ASP A 615 8.87 14.69 -29.02
CA ASP A 615 7.96 13.56 -28.88
C ASP A 615 8.78 12.28 -28.74
N ASN A 616 8.41 11.39 -27.82
CA ASN A 616 9.08 10.11 -27.67
C ASN A 616 8.55 9.05 -28.67
N GLY A 617 7.53 9.39 -29.47
CA GLY A 617 6.91 8.52 -30.45
C GLY A 617 6.06 7.42 -29.82
N HIS A 618 5.73 7.51 -28.53
CA HIS A 618 4.98 6.45 -27.83
C HIS A 618 3.58 6.25 -28.43
N ASN A 619 2.91 7.34 -28.81
CA ASN A 619 1.54 7.29 -29.35
C ASN A 619 1.37 8.17 -30.61
N SER A 620 2.46 8.50 -31.30
CA SER A 620 2.45 9.29 -32.52
C SER A 620 3.41 8.68 -33.55
N HIS A 621 3.25 9.06 -34.81
CA HIS A 621 4.13 8.65 -35.91
C HIS A 621 4.92 9.86 -36.43
N PRO A 622 6.26 9.77 -36.60
CA PRO A 622 7.06 10.86 -37.15
C PRO A 622 6.56 11.36 -38.52
N ASN A 623 6.03 10.46 -39.35
CA ASN A 623 5.44 10.77 -40.66
C ASN A 623 4.33 11.84 -40.60
N ALA A 624 3.63 11.92 -39.47
CA ALA A 624 2.58 12.91 -39.30
C ALA A 624 3.15 14.34 -39.33
N LEU A 625 4.32 14.58 -38.75
CA LEU A 625 4.99 15.89 -38.76
C LEU A 625 5.51 16.26 -40.16
N SER A 626 5.97 15.27 -40.92
CA SER A 626 6.35 15.45 -42.33
C SER A 626 5.15 15.87 -43.17
N ARG A 627 3.98 15.23 -42.98
CA ARG A 627 2.75 15.61 -43.67
C ARG A 627 2.24 16.99 -43.25
N VAL A 628 2.37 17.35 -41.97
CA VAL A 628 2.08 18.72 -41.50
C VAL A 628 2.97 19.74 -42.21
N SER A 629 4.28 19.48 -42.28
CA SER A 629 5.22 20.39 -42.94
C SER A 629 4.89 20.52 -44.44
N ALA A 630 4.55 19.42 -45.11
CA ALA A 630 4.13 19.43 -46.52
C ALA A 630 2.82 20.19 -46.74
N LEU A 631 1.81 19.95 -45.90
CA LEU A 631 0.52 20.63 -45.98
C LEU A 631 0.67 22.13 -45.72
N SER A 632 1.45 22.51 -44.71
CA SER A 632 1.75 23.91 -44.40
C SER A 632 2.43 24.63 -45.56
N ARG A 633 3.36 23.95 -46.25
CA ARG A 633 4.00 24.48 -47.47
C ARG A 633 3.01 24.65 -48.62
N SER A 634 2.09 23.71 -48.80
CA SER A 634 1.10 23.78 -49.88
C SER A 634 0.07 24.90 -49.70
N GLU A 635 -0.12 25.37 -48.45
CA GLU A 635 -1.01 26.49 -48.12
C GLU A 635 -0.32 27.86 -48.20
N LEU A 636 0.98 27.92 -48.49
CA LEU A 636 1.69 29.18 -48.70
C LEU A 636 1.29 29.81 -50.05
N PRO A 637 1.17 31.15 -50.10
CA PRO A 637 0.95 31.86 -51.35
C PRO A 637 2.21 31.82 -52.22
N ALA A 638 2.06 32.03 -53.53
CA ALA A 638 3.15 31.91 -54.50
C ALA A 638 4.30 32.93 -54.29
N ASP A 639 4.06 34.00 -53.54
CA ASP A 639 4.98 35.08 -53.19
C ASP A 639 5.54 34.99 -51.75
N ALA A 640 5.44 33.83 -51.10
CA ALA A 640 5.91 33.63 -49.72
C ALA A 640 7.41 33.92 -49.55
N SER A 641 7.77 34.60 -48.46
CA SER A 641 9.16 34.93 -48.15
C SER A 641 9.97 33.70 -47.72
N GLU A 642 11.30 33.76 -47.78
CA GLU A 642 12.17 32.68 -47.27
C GLU A 642 11.90 32.39 -45.79
N GLN A 643 11.53 33.41 -45.00
CA GLN A 643 11.17 33.28 -43.61
C GLN A 643 9.84 32.50 -43.44
N ASP A 644 8.84 32.77 -44.28
CA ASP A 644 7.56 32.04 -44.26
C ASP A 644 7.79 30.55 -44.59
N ILE A 645 8.62 30.26 -45.60
CA ILE A 645 8.98 28.88 -45.95
C ILE A 645 9.70 28.20 -44.79
N GLU A 646 10.59 28.90 -44.09
CA GLU A 646 11.28 28.36 -42.93
C GLU A 646 10.34 28.08 -41.74
N THR A 647 9.28 28.87 -41.55
CA THR A 647 8.27 28.59 -40.50
C THR A 647 7.48 27.32 -40.76
N THR A 648 7.33 26.88 -42.01
CA THR A 648 6.65 25.61 -42.35
C THR A 648 7.48 24.36 -42.04
N LYS A 649 8.76 24.50 -41.71
CA LYS A 649 9.63 23.38 -41.31
C LYS A 649 9.50 23.15 -39.81
N ILE A 650 9.08 21.95 -39.45
CA ILE A 650 9.06 21.50 -38.06
C ILE A 650 10.42 20.86 -37.71
N ASP A 651 11.09 21.39 -36.69
CA ASP A 651 12.30 20.75 -36.14
C ASP A 651 11.85 19.72 -35.10
N ASN A 652 11.90 18.43 -35.47
CA ASN A 652 11.44 17.33 -34.63
C ASN A 652 12.60 16.68 -33.88
N HIS A 653 12.46 16.57 -32.57
CA HIS A 653 13.39 15.91 -31.67
C HIS A 653 12.71 14.72 -31.00
N GLN A 654 13.34 13.56 -31.12
CA GLN A 654 12.93 12.42 -30.30
C GLN A 654 13.38 12.66 -28.87
N CYS A 655 12.43 12.94 -27.98
CA CYS A 655 12.72 13.38 -26.62
C CYS A 655 11.66 12.86 -25.67
N ASP A 656 12.09 12.21 -24.59
CA ASP A 656 11.23 11.84 -23.47
C ASP A 656 11.31 12.88 -22.35
N LEU A 657 10.17 13.49 -22.02
CA LEU A 657 10.12 14.55 -21.00
C LEU A 657 10.35 14.04 -19.57
N THR A 658 10.34 12.73 -19.34
CA THR A 658 10.78 12.15 -18.06
C THR A 658 12.30 12.21 -17.90
N ARG A 659 13.05 12.44 -18.99
CA ARG A 659 14.51 12.52 -19.00
C ARG A 659 14.97 13.97 -19.11
N ARG A 660 15.39 14.52 -17.97
CA ARG A 660 15.85 15.92 -17.85
C ARG A 660 16.97 16.28 -18.83
N ASP A 661 17.91 15.35 -19.04
CA ASP A 661 19.06 15.58 -19.93
C ASP A 661 18.63 15.74 -21.39
N GLU A 662 17.60 14.99 -21.83
CA GLU A 662 17.07 15.10 -23.19
C GLU A 662 16.34 16.43 -23.40
N ILE A 663 15.53 16.88 -22.43
CA ILE A 663 14.89 18.20 -22.49
C ILE A 663 15.96 19.30 -22.54
N ARG A 664 16.95 19.22 -21.65
CA ARG A 664 18.04 20.19 -21.56
C ARG A 664 18.83 20.28 -22.87
N ALA A 665 19.18 19.15 -23.48
CA ALA A 665 19.93 19.12 -24.75
C ALA A 665 19.19 19.88 -25.86
N VAL A 666 17.86 19.77 -25.93
CA VAL A 666 17.08 20.51 -26.92
C VAL A 666 17.06 22.01 -26.60
N PHE A 667 16.81 22.41 -25.35
CA PHE A 667 16.85 23.82 -24.97
C PHE A 667 18.25 24.43 -25.16
N GLU A 668 19.31 23.65 -24.93
CA GLU A 668 20.70 24.05 -25.18
C GLU A 668 20.97 24.33 -26.66
N LYS A 669 20.45 23.50 -27.57
CA LYS A 669 20.56 23.70 -29.03
C LYS A 669 20.09 25.07 -29.48
N TYR A 670 19.04 25.60 -28.86
CA TYR A 670 18.45 26.91 -29.21
C TYR A 670 18.96 28.06 -28.34
N GLY A 671 19.65 27.77 -27.24
CA GLY A 671 20.23 28.75 -26.35
C GLY A 671 19.22 29.47 -25.45
N LYS A 672 19.74 30.26 -24.51
CA LYS A 672 18.93 31.00 -23.54
C LYS A 672 18.09 32.08 -24.25
N GLY A 673 16.77 32.01 -24.10
CA GLY A 673 15.82 32.89 -24.78
C GLY A 673 15.52 32.52 -26.24
N GLY A 674 16.07 31.42 -26.77
CA GLY A 674 15.78 30.95 -28.13
C GLY A 674 14.38 30.34 -28.30
N ILE A 675 13.79 29.83 -27.20
CA ILE A 675 12.41 29.34 -27.17
C ILE A 675 11.53 30.37 -26.48
N TRP A 676 10.52 30.88 -27.19
CA TRP A 676 9.67 31.97 -26.72
C TRP A 676 8.57 31.53 -25.76
N GLY A 677 8.00 30.35 -26.02
CA GLY A 677 6.92 29.77 -25.24
C GLY A 677 6.71 28.30 -25.59
N VAL A 678 6.02 27.59 -24.70
CA VAL A 678 5.79 26.16 -24.80
C VAL A 678 4.29 25.87 -24.86
N VAL A 679 3.87 25.00 -25.77
CA VAL A 679 2.56 24.37 -25.77
C VAL A 679 2.72 22.94 -25.29
N HIS A 680 2.34 22.70 -24.04
CA HIS A 680 2.54 21.42 -23.37
C HIS A 680 1.32 20.52 -23.54
N ILE A 681 1.41 19.59 -24.50
CA ILE A 681 0.40 18.58 -24.83
C ILE A 681 0.84 17.15 -24.42
N ALA A 682 2.13 16.93 -24.12
CA ALA A 682 2.65 15.59 -23.81
C ALA A 682 2.08 15.06 -22.49
N ALA A 683 1.30 13.98 -22.59
CA ALA A 683 0.76 13.26 -21.46
C ALA A 683 0.24 11.88 -21.91
N TYR A 684 0.24 10.93 -21.00
CA TYR A 684 -0.66 9.78 -21.13
C TYR A 684 -2.09 10.23 -20.85
N LYS A 685 -3.03 9.75 -21.67
CA LYS A 685 -4.39 10.31 -21.77
C LYS A 685 -5.54 9.33 -21.51
N ALA A 686 -5.26 8.03 -21.34
CA ALA A 686 -6.31 7.03 -21.20
C ALA A 686 -6.82 6.96 -19.75
N VAL A 687 -8.09 7.35 -19.55
CA VAL A 687 -8.70 7.38 -18.19
C VAL A 687 -8.71 5.99 -17.55
N GLY A 688 -9.09 4.95 -18.29
CA GLY A 688 -9.13 3.57 -17.78
C GLY A 688 -7.76 3.05 -17.36
N GLU A 689 -6.78 3.13 -18.27
CA GLU A 689 -5.39 2.72 -18.01
C GLU A 689 -4.78 3.47 -16.81
N SER A 690 -5.10 4.75 -16.63
CA SER A 690 -4.60 5.53 -15.49
C SER A 690 -5.01 4.97 -14.13
N VAL A 691 -6.12 4.22 -14.05
CA VAL A 691 -6.57 3.55 -12.83
C VAL A 691 -5.76 2.27 -12.57
N GLU A 692 -5.30 1.61 -13.64
CA GLU A 692 -4.52 0.37 -13.57
C GLU A 692 -3.03 0.65 -13.27
N ILE A 693 -2.44 1.67 -13.90
CA ILE A 693 -1.03 2.07 -13.75
C ILE A 693 -0.86 3.53 -13.28
N PRO A 694 -1.41 3.91 -12.11
CA PRO A 694 -1.47 5.31 -11.67
C PRO A 694 -0.09 5.96 -11.48
N LEU A 695 0.91 5.22 -10.99
CA LEU A 695 2.25 5.77 -10.74
C LEU A 695 2.94 6.21 -12.05
N THR A 696 2.81 5.41 -13.11
CA THR A 696 3.32 5.77 -14.44
C THR A 696 2.69 7.05 -14.97
N TYR A 697 1.39 7.24 -14.73
CA TYR A 697 0.71 8.50 -15.08
C TYR A 697 1.22 9.69 -14.28
N TYR A 698 1.47 9.55 -12.97
CA TYR A 698 2.05 10.63 -12.18
C TYR A 698 3.49 10.96 -12.59
N GLU A 699 4.32 9.96 -12.85
CA GLU A 699 5.68 10.16 -13.35
C GLU A 699 5.67 10.86 -14.73
N ASN A 700 4.93 10.31 -15.68
CA ASN A 700 4.90 10.81 -17.05
C ASN A 700 4.20 12.17 -17.17
N ASN A 701 3.13 12.44 -16.40
CA ASN A 701 2.37 13.68 -16.57
C ASN A 701 2.81 14.76 -15.59
N VAL A 702 3.08 14.42 -14.32
CA VAL A 702 3.42 15.43 -13.28
C VAL A 702 4.93 15.65 -13.23
N ALA A 703 5.74 14.60 -13.07
CA ALA A 703 7.19 14.77 -12.96
C ALA A 703 7.80 15.31 -14.27
N ALA A 704 7.34 14.84 -15.43
CA ALA A 704 7.77 15.39 -16.71
C ALA A 704 7.41 16.88 -16.87
N THR A 705 6.21 17.30 -16.43
CA THR A 705 5.83 18.72 -16.41
C THR A 705 6.75 19.52 -15.49
N LEU A 706 7.08 19.00 -14.30
CA LEU A 706 8.05 19.63 -13.40
C LEU A 706 9.41 19.82 -14.07
N PHE A 707 9.92 18.79 -14.75
CA PHE A 707 11.23 18.81 -15.39
C PHE A 707 11.26 19.81 -16.54
N LEU A 708 10.21 19.85 -17.35
CA LEU A 708 10.04 20.84 -18.41
C LEU A 708 10.03 22.26 -17.86
N LEU A 709 9.26 22.53 -16.79
CA LEU A 709 9.20 23.86 -16.16
C LEU A 709 10.56 24.29 -15.58
N GLN A 710 11.31 23.36 -14.97
CA GLN A 710 12.67 23.62 -14.47
C GLN A 710 13.64 23.99 -15.60
N THR A 711 13.63 23.24 -16.71
CA THR A 711 14.47 23.55 -17.87
C THR A 711 14.05 24.85 -18.55
N MET A 712 12.75 25.09 -18.70
CA MET A 712 12.22 26.36 -19.19
C MET A 712 12.76 27.54 -18.36
N GLN A 713 12.74 27.44 -17.03
CA GLN A 713 13.29 28.46 -16.12
C GLN A 713 14.79 28.70 -16.34
N GLU A 714 15.58 27.63 -16.45
CA GLU A 714 17.03 27.68 -16.67
C GLU A 714 17.40 28.46 -17.95
N TYR A 715 16.64 28.23 -19.03
CA TYR A 715 16.84 28.85 -20.33
C TYR A 715 16.00 30.13 -20.56
N GLY A 716 15.33 30.64 -19.53
CA GLY A 716 14.59 31.91 -19.58
C GLY A 716 13.30 31.87 -20.41
N CYS A 717 12.73 30.69 -20.64
CA CYS A 717 11.41 30.51 -21.23
C CYS A 717 10.35 30.52 -20.11
N THR A 718 9.40 31.44 -20.18
CA THR A 718 8.45 31.72 -19.06
C THR A 718 7.00 31.78 -19.51
N ARG A 719 6.70 31.34 -20.73
CA ARG A 719 5.35 31.34 -21.30
C ARG A 719 4.92 29.91 -21.61
N ILE A 720 3.77 29.50 -21.10
CA ILE A 720 3.25 28.15 -21.34
C ILE A 720 1.74 28.12 -21.57
N VAL A 721 1.33 27.43 -22.63
CA VAL A 721 -0.04 26.96 -22.80
C VAL A 721 -0.07 25.49 -22.41
N TYR A 722 -0.81 25.17 -21.35
CA TYR A 722 -0.92 23.82 -20.83
C TYR A 722 -2.20 23.15 -21.32
N SER A 723 -2.05 21.93 -21.82
CA SER A 723 -3.18 21.09 -22.23
C SER A 723 -3.79 20.40 -21.03
N SER A 724 -4.84 20.99 -20.50
CA SER A 724 -5.66 20.39 -19.45
C SER A 724 -6.81 19.59 -20.06
N SER A 725 -7.82 19.22 -19.25
CA SER A 725 -8.92 18.38 -19.69
C SER A 725 -10.16 18.61 -18.84
N ALA A 726 -11.36 18.41 -19.40
CA ALA A 726 -12.61 18.40 -18.62
C ALA A 726 -12.62 17.39 -17.46
N THR A 727 -11.75 16.37 -17.47
CA THR A 727 -11.62 15.39 -16.38
C THR A 727 -11.18 16.00 -15.04
N VAL A 728 -10.65 17.24 -15.04
CA VAL A 728 -10.31 17.97 -13.81
C VAL A 728 -11.53 18.26 -12.93
N TYR A 729 -12.73 18.32 -13.53
CA TYR A 729 -13.97 18.63 -12.81
C TYR A 729 -14.59 17.41 -12.11
N GLY A 730 -14.22 16.19 -12.49
CA GLY A 730 -14.87 14.96 -12.00
C GLY A 730 -16.36 14.95 -12.35
N ILE A 731 -17.23 14.65 -11.39
CA ILE A 731 -18.68 14.81 -11.52
C ILE A 731 -19.07 16.26 -11.19
N PRO A 732 -19.39 17.10 -12.18
CA PRO A 732 -19.73 18.50 -11.96
C PRO A 732 -21.14 18.63 -11.34
N PRO A 733 -21.37 19.66 -10.50
CA PRO A 733 -22.69 19.93 -9.93
C PRO A 733 -23.64 20.65 -10.92
N THR A 734 -23.08 21.32 -11.92
CA THR A 734 -23.81 22.18 -12.87
C THR A 734 -23.38 21.87 -14.29
N ILE A 735 -24.36 21.77 -15.19
CA ILE A 735 -24.17 21.60 -16.63
C ILE A 735 -24.97 22.70 -17.34
N PRO A 736 -24.40 23.43 -18.32
CA PRO A 736 -23.00 23.39 -18.77
C PRO A 736 -21.99 23.77 -17.68
N ILE A 737 -20.72 23.33 -17.82
CA ILE A 737 -19.68 23.46 -16.77
C ILE A 737 -18.91 24.79 -16.94
N PRO A 738 -19.04 25.76 -16.01
CA PRO A 738 -18.22 26.97 -16.01
C PRO A 738 -16.83 26.72 -15.40
N GLU A 739 -15.84 27.55 -15.74
CA GLU A 739 -14.47 27.47 -15.21
C GLU A 739 -14.38 27.71 -13.69
N THR A 740 -15.40 28.34 -13.10
CA THR A 740 -15.55 28.52 -11.65
C THR A 740 -15.85 27.23 -10.90
N THR A 741 -16.16 26.14 -11.61
CA THR A 741 -16.43 24.83 -11.02
C THR A 741 -15.18 24.31 -10.31
N ARG A 742 -15.35 23.84 -9.08
CA ARG A 742 -14.25 23.31 -8.28
C ARG A 742 -13.60 22.10 -8.95
N LEU A 743 -12.27 22.09 -9.00
CA LEU A 743 -11.49 20.97 -9.50
C LEU A 743 -11.56 19.79 -8.52
N LYS A 744 -12.13 18.67 -8.97
CA LYS A 744 -12.33 17.46 -8.17
C LYS A 744 -12.26 16.20 -9.04
N ALA A 745 -11.10 15.96 -9.63
CA ALA A 745 -10.89 14.81 -10.50
C ALA A 745 -11.08 13.46 -9.79
N ASP A 746 -11.81 12.55 -10.44
CA ASP A 746 -12.08 11.19 -9.93
C ASP A 746 -11.03 10.15 -10.38
N SER A 747 -10.41 10.35 -11.54
CA SER A 747 -9.40 9.45 -12.10
C SER A 747 -7.96 9.92 -11.86
N PRO A 748 -6.96 9.01 -11.81
CA PRO A 748 -5.54 9.40 -11.71
C PRO A 748 -5.10 10.33 -12.86
N TYR A 749 -5.52 10.08 -14.10
CA TYR A 749 -5.29 11.00 -15.22
C TYR A 749 -5.80 12.42 -14.91
N GLY A 750 -7.06 12.57 -14.48
CA GLY A 750 -7.62 13.87 -14.14
C GLY A 750 -6.87 14.52 -12.96
N LYS A 751 -6.46 13.74 -11.96
CA LYS A 751 -5.65 14.24 -10.83
C LYS A 751 -4.29 14.75 -11.30
N THR A 752 -3.64 14.10 -12.27
CA THR A 752 -2.39 14.61 -12.84
C THR A 752 -2.56 15.97 -13.49
N LYS A 753 -3.68 16.20 -14.21
CA LYS A 753 -4.00 17.50 -14.81
C LYS A 753 -4.25 18.58 -13.76
N VAL A 754 -4.99 18.26 -12.69
CA VAL A 754 -5.19 19.18 -11.54
C VAL A 754 -3.86 19.54 -10.89
N MET A 755 -2.98 18.57 -10.67
CA MET A 755 -1.65 18.82 -10.08
C MET A 755 -0.79 19.72 -10.97
N SER A 756 -0.76 19.49 -12.28
CA SER A 756 -0.04 20.36 -13.22
C SER A 756 -0.63 21.77 -13.27
N GLU A 757 -1.95 21.92 -13.26
CA GLU A 757 -2.59 23.25 -13.15
C GLU A 757 -2.20 23.96 -11.86
N THR A 758 -2.21 23.25 -10.73
CA THR A 758 -1.81 23.80 -9.42
C THR A 758 -0.36 24.26 -9.44
N MET A 759 0.55 23.45 -10.01
CA MET A 759 1.97 23.84 -10.13
C MET A 759 2.18 25.08 -10.99
N LEU A 760 1.41 25.24 -12.07
CA LEU A 760 1.49 26.41 -12.95
C LEU A 760 0.96 27.66 -12.24
N ASP A 761 -0.15 27.52 -11.51
CA ASP A 761 -0.72 28.59 -10.71
C ASP A 761 0.26 29.06 -9.63
N ASP A 762 0.81 28.12 -8.85
CA ASP A 762 1.82 28.40 -7.83
C ASP A 762 3.07 29.08 -8.42
N LEU A 763 3.53 28.61 -9.59
CA LEU A 763 4.70 29.17 -10.27
C LEU A 763 4.46 30.61 -10.77
N CYS A 764 3.28 30.87 -11.34
CA CYS A 764 2.87 32.21 -11.77
C CYS A 764 2.66 33.18 -10.61
N HIS A 765 2.22 32.69 -9.45
CA HIS A 765 2.15 33.49 -8.21
C HIS A 765 3.55 33.76 -7.63
N ALA A 766 4.46 32.79 -7.69
CA ALA A 766 5.80 32.92 -7.10
C ALA A 766 6.74 33.81 -7.92
N ASP A 767 6.64 33.79 -9.26
CA ASP A 767 7.47 34.60 -10.15
C ASP A 767 6.60 35.28 -11.22
N PRO A 768 6.37 36.61 -11.12
CA PRO A 768 5.54 37.37 -12.07
C PRO A 768 6.01 37.35 -13.53
N LYS A 769 7.24 36.86 -13.80
CA LYS A 769 7.72 36.66 -15.17
C LYS A 769 6.99 35.54 -15.88
N TRP A 770 6.48 34.56 -15.13
CA TRP A 770 5.75 33.43 -15.68
C TRP A 770 4.35 33.84 -16.13
N SER A 771 3.94 33.37 -17.29
CA SER A 771 2.58 33.49 -17.78
C SER A 771 2.10 32.15 -18.30
N ALA A 772 0.98 31.67 -17.77
CA ALA A 772 0.46 30.36 -18.09
C ALA A 772 -1.04 30.39 -18.38
N ILE A 773 -1.45 29.69 -19.44
CA ILE A 773 -2.87 29.46 -19.76
C ILE A 773 -3.14 27.97 -19.82
N SER A 774 -4.07 27.49 -19.00
CA SER A 774 -4.52 26.08 -19.03
C SER A 774 -5.78 25.95 -19.87
N LEU A 775 -5.72 25.18 -20.95
CA LEU A 775 -6.86 24.92 -21.82
C LEU A 775 -7.51 23.61 -21.42
N ARG A 776 -8.70 23.69 -20.81
CA ARG A 776 -9.52 22.55 -20.39
C ARG A 776 -10.45 22.18 -21.53
N TYR A 777 -9.91 21.48 -22.52
CA TYR A 777 -10.72 21.01 -23.64
C TYR A 777 -11.46 19.72 -23.28
N PHE A 778 -12.62 19.55 -23.89
CA PHE A 778 -13.52 18.41 -23.69
C PHE A 778 -13.11 17.26 -24.64
N ASN A 779 -13.94 16.89 -25.61
CA ASN A 779 -13.65 15.76 -26.48
C ASN A 779 -13.26 16.22 -27.89
N PRO A 780 -11.95 16.33 -28.23
CA PRO A 780 -11.54 16.66 -29.58
C PRO A 780 -11.93 15.56 -30.57
N ALA A 781 -12.36 15.97 -31.76
CA ALA A 781 -12.84 15.10 -32.83
C ALA A 781 -12.52 15.64 -34.23
N GLY A 782 -12.68 14.78 -35.24
CA GLY A 782 -12.44 15.13 -36.64
C GLY A 782 -10.99 14.95 -37.07
N ALA A 783 -10.69 15.50 -38.24
CA ALA A 783 -9.36 15.48 -38.84
C ALA A 783 -9.17 16.76 -39.66
N HIS A 784 -8.03 16.92 -40.34
CA HIS A 784 -7.89 18.02 -41.28
C HIS A 784 -8.75 17.74 -42.55
N PRO A 785 -9.46 18.73 -43.11
CA PRO A 785 -10.32 18.55 -44.29
C PRO A 785 -9.61 17.98 -45.53
N SER A 786 -8.27 18.12 -45.62
CA SER A 786 -7.48 17.50 -46.70
C SER A 786 -7.51 15.96 -46.64
N GLY A 787 -7.75 15.39 -45.46
CA GLY A 787 -7.64 13.96 -45.19
C GLY A 787 -6.19 13.45 -45.14
N GLN A 788 -5.19 14.34 -45.12
CA GLN A 788 -3.77 13.93 -45.06
C GLN A 788 -3.27 13.75 -43.61
N ILE A 789 -3.90 14.41 -42.65
CA ILE A 789 -3.57 14.32 -41.22
C ILE A 789 -4.85 14.13 -40.38
N GLY A 790 -4.77 13.30 -39.34
CA GLY A 790 -5.87 12.91 -38.48
C GLY A 790 -5.41 12.08 -37.29
N GLU A 791 -6.33 11.59 -36.46
CA GLU A 791 -5.99 10.78 -35.29
C GLU A 791 -5.69 9.33 -35.70
N ASP A 792 -4.48 8.85 -35.40
CA ASP A 792 -4.03 7.47 -35.63
C ASP A 792 -3.29 6.99 -34.38
N PRO A 793 -4.02 6.51 -33.35
CA PRO A 793 -3.40 6.03 -32.12
C PRO A 793 -2.70 4.69 -32.37
N LYS A 794 -1.58 4.44 -31.69
CA LYS A 794 -0.96 3.10 -31.70
C LYS A 794 -1.84 2.12 -30.91
N GLY A 795 -2.12 0.96 -31.50
CA GLY A 795 -2.99 -0.06 -30.90
C GLY A 795 -4.49 0.23 -31.09
N ARG A 796 -5.33 -0.45 -30.30
CA ARG A 796 -6.79 -0.27 -30.37
C ARG A 796 -7.18 1.12 -29.84
N PRO A 797 -7.94 1.94 -30.58
CA PRO A 797 -8.34 3.24 -30.11
C PRO A 797 -9.21 3.15 -28.84
N GLY A 798 -8.84 3.92 -27.81
CA GLY A 798 -9.65 4.06 -26.59
C GLY A 798 -10.81 5.06 -26.73
N ASN A 799 -10.77 5.93 -27.75
CA ASN A 799 -11.77 6.96 -28.00
C ASN A 799 -12.84 6.44 -28.98
N LEU A 800 -14.11 6.83 -28.76
CA LEU A 800 -15.27 6.34 -29.51
C LEU A 800 -15.18 6.60 -31.03
N LEU A 801 -14.91 7.83 -31.44
CA LEU A 801 -14.92 8.21 -32.86
C LEU A 801 -13.84 7.49 -33.69
N PRO A 802 -12.55 7.46 -33.29
CA PRO A 802 -11.55 6.66 -33.99
C PRO A 802 -11.85 5.16 -33.97
N LEU A 803 -12.45 4.64 -32.89
CA LEU A 803 -12.88 3.23 -32.84
C LEU A 803 -13.94 2.94 -33.91
N LEU A 804 -14.95 3.81 -34.05
CA LEU A 804 -15.96 3.71 -35.10
C LEU A 804 -15.34 3.79 -36.51
N ALA A 805 -14.39 4.69 -36.72
CA ALA A 805 -13.67 4.80 -38.00
C ALA A 805 -12.86 3.52 -38.31
N HIS A 806 -12.19 2.94 -37.31
CA HIS A 806 -11.45 1.68 -37.46
C HIS A 806 -12.36 0.46 -37.67
N MET A 807 -13.55 0.44 -37.05
CA MET A 807 -14.55 -0.59 -37.33
C MET A 807 -15.06 -0.50 -38.78
N ALA A 808 -15.36 0.72 -39.25
CA ALA A 808 -15.85 0.93 -40.62
C ALA A 808 -14.83 0.58 -41.71
N ILE A 809 -13.53 0.75 -41.44
CA ILE A 809 -12.46 0.36 -42.39
C ILE A 809 -12.03 -1.11 -42.25
N GLY A 810 -12.52 -1.83 -41.23
CA GLY A 810 -12.18 -3.24 -40.98
C GLY A 810 -10.88 -3.49 -40.20
N ARG A 811 -10.31 -2.48 -39.52
CA ARG A 811 -9.13 -2.64 -38.65
C ARG A 811 -9.44 -3.29 -37.29
N VAL A 812 -10.71 -3.40 -36.93
CA VAL A 812 -11.17 -3.97 -35.66
C VAL A 812 -12.09 -5.13 -35.99
N ASP A 813 -11.68 -6.34 -35.63
CA ASP A 813 -12.42 -7.58 -35.91
C ASP A 813 -13.77 -7.66 -35.18
N ALA A 814 -13.95 -6.86 -34.12
CA ALA A 814 -15.20 -6.80 -33.40
C ALA A 814 -16.30 -6.14 -34.25
N THR A 815 -17.30 -6.94 -34.64
CA THR A 815 -18.45 -6.49 -35.43
C THR A 815 -19.51 -5.75 -34.61
N THR A 816 -19.43 -5.80 -33.27
CA THR A 816 -20.41 -5.20 -32.35
C THR A 816 -19.71 -4.25 -31.37
N LEU A 817 -20.16 -2.99 -31.35
CA LEU A 817 -19.72 -1.96 -30.42
C LEU A 817 -20.38 -2.15 -29.05
N LYS A 818 -19.61 -2.04 -27.96
CA LYS A 818 -20.16 -2.06 -26.61
C LYS A 818 -20.49 -0.63 -26.16
N VAL A 819 -21.76 -0.36 -25.88
CA VAL A 819 -22.25 0.92 -25.33
C VAL A 819 -22.46 0.76 -23.83
N PHE A 820 -21.74 1.54 -23.04
CA PHE A 820 -21.72 1.41 -21.58
C PHE A 820 -22.84 2.24 -20.93
N GLY A 821 -23.89 1.58 -20.47
CA GLY A 821 -25.03 2.18 -19.78
C GLY A 821 -26.05 2.83 -20.71
N ASN A 822 -27.32 2.67 -20.35
CA ASN A 822 -28.50 3.26 -21.00
C ASN A 822 -29.49 3.85 -19.98
N ASP A 823 -29.03 4.06 -18.75
CA ASP A 823 -29.83 4.47 -17.60
C ASP A 823 -29.24 5.71 -16.90
N TYR A 824 -28.40 6.49 -17.61
CA TYR A 824 -27.95 7.79 -17.15
C TYR A 824 -29.09 8.83 -17.23
N PRO A 825 -29.09 9.88 -16.39
CA PRO A 825 -30.06 10.97 -16.46
C PRO A 825 -29.79 11.90 -17.66
N THR A 826 -29.82 11.34 -18.86
CA THR A 826 -29.55 11.99 -20.16
C THR A 826 -30.68 11.64 -21.13
N PRO A 827 -30.87 12.40 -22.23
CA PRO A 827 -32.05 12.26 -23.09
C PRO A 827 -32.29 10.84 -23.66
N ASP A 828 -31.22 10.11 -23.96
CA ASP A 828 -31.27 8.75 -24.53
C ASP A 828 -30.73 7.67 -23.57
N GLY A 829 -30.46 8.04 -22.32
CA GLY A 829 -29.90 7.16 -21.30
C GLY A 829 -28.40 6.87 -21.42
N THR A 830 -27.74 7.31 -22.50
CA THR A 830 -26.28 7.13 -22.69
C THR A 830 -25.50 8.36 -22.25
N CYS A 831 -24.18 8.21 -22.05
CA CYS A 831 -23.32 9.33 -21.67
C CYS A 831 -23.31 10.46 -22.71
N VAL A 832 -23.39 11.70 -22.25
CA VAL A 832 -23.33 12.92 -23.06
C VAL A 832 -21.96 13.58 -22.93
N ARG A 833 -21.36 13.95 -24.06
CA ARG A 833 -20.05 14.63 -24.12
C ARG A 833 -20.10 15.79 -25.10
N ASP A 834 -19.38 16.86 -24.80
CA ASP A 834 -19.15 17.98 -25.72
C ASP A 834 -17.97 17.69 -26.64
N TYR A 835 -18.26 17.56 -27.94
CA TYR A 835 -17.26 17.31 -28.97
C TYR A 835 -16.84 18.61 -29.65
N LEU A 836 -15.52 18.79 -29.79
CA LEU A 836 -14.92 19.96 -30.40
C LEU A 836 -14.08 19.55 -31.61
N HIS A 837 -14.25 20.23 -32.75
CA HIS A 837 -13.46 19.91 -33.93
C HIS A 837 -11.98 20.24 -33.71
N ILE A 838 -11.07 19.38 -34.18
CA ILE A 838 -9.64 19.48 -33.91
C ILE A 838 -9.03 20.80 -34.42
N LEU A 839 -9.57 21.36 -35.52
CA LEU A 839 -9.17 22.67 -36.02
C LEU A 839 -9.66 23.84 -35.16
N ASP A 840 -10.83 23.73 -34.53
CA ASP A 840 -11.30 24.75 -33.60
C ASP A 840 -10.45 24.72 -32.33
N LEU A 841 -10.14 23.52 -31.82
CA LEU A 841 -9.22 23.35 -30.70
C LEU A 841 -7.82 23.91 -31.00
N ALA A 842 -7.28 23.67 -32.19
CA ALA A 842 -6.02 24.26 -32.64
C ALA A 842 -6.07 25.80 -32.65
N ALA A 843 -7.20 26.39 -33.08
CA ALA A 843 -7.35 27.84 -33.07
C ALA A 843 -7.38 28.40 -31.64
N GLY A 844 -8.02 27.68 -30.70
CA GLY A 844 -8.00 28.02 -29.28
C GLY A 844 -6.59 28.07 -28.68
N HIS A 845 -5.68 27.18 -29.09
CA HIS A 845 -4.29 27.22 -28.66
C HIS A 845 -3.53 28.43 -29.23
N LEU A 846 -3.81 28.84 -30.47
CA LEU A 846 -3.23 30.05 -31.04
C LEU A 846 -3.70 31.30 -30.30
N LEU A 847 -5.00 31.41 -30.00
CA LEU A 847 -5.54 32.50 -29.20
C LEU A 847 -4.92 32.54 -27.80
N ALA A 848 -4.68 31.38 -27.18
CA ALA A 848 -3.97 31.30 -25.91
C ALA A 848 -2.50 31.77 -26.03
N LEU A 849 -1.79 31.41 -27.10
CA LEU A 849 -0.43 31.92 -27.34
C LEU A 849 -0.43 33.44 -27.56
N GLU A 850 -1.39 33.98 -28.32
CA GLU A 850 -1.56 35.42 -28.50
C GLU A 850 -1.86 36.12 -27.17
N ALA A 851 -2.66 35.50 -26.32
CA ALA A 851 -2.96 36.00 -24.97
C ALA A 851 -1.74 36.06 -24.03
N LEU A 852 -0.68 35.28 -24.30
CA LEU A 852 0.58 35.31 -23.55
C LEU A 852 1.56 36.39 -24.05
N THR A 853 1.23 37.11 -25.13
CA THR A 853 2.09 38.19 -25.64
C THR A 853 2.10 39.40 -24.69
N PRO A 854 3.17 40.21 -24.66
CA PRO A 854 3.26 41.38 -23.77
C PRO A 854 2.15 42.42 -23.97
N ASN A 855 1.57 42.50 -25.18
CA ASN A 855 0.53 43.46 -25.54
C ASN A 855 -0.89 42.98 -25.21
N SER A 856 -1.02 41.74 -24.72
CA SER A 856 -2.31 41.16 -24.36
C SER A 856 -2.85 41.75 -23.07
N LYS A 857 -4.15 42.09 -23.08
CA LYS A 857 -4.90 42.61 -21.93
C LYS A 857 -5.56 41.51 -21.08
N VAL A 858 -5.37 40.24 -21.46
CA VAL A 858 -6.05 39.11 -20.82
C VAL A 858 -5.74 39.02 -19.32
N PHE A 859 -4.54 39.43 -18.91
CA PHE A 859 -4.10 39.41 -17.52
C PHE A 859 -4.25 40.75 -16.78
N ASP A 860 -4.80 41.80 -17.42
CA ASP A 860 -4.92 43.14 -16.80
C ASP A 860 -5.80 43.12 -15.54
N ALA A 861 -6.82 42.26 -15.52
CA ALA A 861 -7.70 42.07 -14.38
C ALA A 861 -7.12 41.18 -13.25
N THR A 862 -5.96 40.56 -13.47
CA THR A 862 -5.31 39.63 -12.53
C THR A 862 -3.81 39.96 -12.41
N PRO A 863 -3.45 41.11 -11.81
CA PRO A 863 -2.06 41.55 -11.72
C PRO A 863 -1.21 40.74 -10.72
N GLU A 864 -1.86 40.03 -9.79
CA GLU A 864 -1.19 39.26 -8.73
C GLU A 864 -0.53 37.98 -9.24
N ALA A 865 -1.14 37.32 -10.23
CA ALA A 865 -0.59 36.14 -10.91
C ALA A 865 -1.09 36.06 -12.35
N ARG A 866 -0.17 35.81 -13.30
CA ARG A 866 -0.48 35.68 -14.72
C ARG A 866 -0.84 34.23 -15.10
N TYR A 867 -1.81 33.66 -14.37
CA TYR A 867 -2.37 32.33 -14.62
C TYR A 867 -3.87 32.41 -14.91
N LYS A 868 -4.34 31.75 -15.97
CA LYS A 868 -5.77 31.59 -16.28
C LYS A 868 -6.07 30.21 -16.84
N ALA A 869 -7.32 29.75 -16.67
CA ALA A 869 -7.82 28.53 -17.28
C ALA A 869 -9.09 28.81 -18.09
N TYR A 870 -9.25 28.14 -19.24
CA TYR A 870 -10.41 28.30 -20.13
C TYR A 870 -10.96 26.94 -20.56
N ASN A 871 -12.28 26.81 -20.54
CA ASN A 871 -12.97 25.67 -21.13
C ASN A 871 -13.05 25.84 -22.64
N LEU A 872 -12.59 24.83 -23.38
CA LEU A 872 -12.74 24.77 -24.83
C LEU A 872 -13.70 23.64 -25.19
N GLY A 873 -14.92 24.02 -25.58
CA GLY A 873 -15.96 23.13 -26.05
C GLY A 873 -16.93 23.89 -26.96
N GLN A 874 -17.85 23.17 -27.58
CA GLN A 874 -18.92 23.77 -28.38
C GLN A 874 -20.06 24.32 -27.50
N GLY A 875 -20.18 23.84 -26.27
CA GLY A 875 -21.31 24.13 -25.38
C GLY A 875 -22.56 23.31 -25.69
N LYS A 876 -22.42 22.27 -26.52
CA LYS A 876 -23.49 21.36 -26.92
C LYS A 876 -23.10 19.92 -26.62
N GLY A 877 -23.80 19.30 -25.67
CA GLY A 877 -23.66 17.89 -25.36
C GLY A 877 -24.23 16.99 -26.46
N ILE A 878 -23.51 15.92 -26.77
CA ILE A 878 -23.90 14.91 -27.75
C ILE A 878 -23.82 13.53 -27.08
N SER A 879 -24.88 12.74 -27.22
CA SER A 879 -24.98 11.37 -26.69
C SER A 879 -24.19 10.34 -27.51
N VAL A 880 -23.96 9.15 -26.95
CA VAL A 880 -23.25 8.07 -27.65
C VAL A 880 -24.04 7.61 -28.89
N LEU A 881 -25.37 7.53 -28.80
CA LEU A 881 -26.18 7.06 -29.92
C LEU A 881 -26.24 8.08 -31.07
N GLU A 882 -26.30 9.38 -30.75
CA GLU A 882 -26.19 10.45 -31.77
C GLU A 882 -24.87 10.38 -32.55
N ILE A 883 -23.77 10.03 -31.89
CA ILE A 883 -22.46 9.88 -32.52
C ILE A 883 -22.43 8.67 -33.45
N ILE A 884 -22.99 7.53 -33.01
CA ILE A 884 -23.08 6.33 -33.83
C ILE A 884 -23.90 6.63 -35.09
N GLU A 885 -25.02 7.35 -34.95
CA GLU A 885 -25.84 7.75 -36.09
C GLU A 885 -25.14 8.74 -37.03
N ALA A 886 -24.42 9.73 -36.48
CA ALA A 886 -23.63 10.66 -37.28
C ALA A 886 -22.50 9.96 -38.04
N MET A 887 -21.82 9.00 -37.40
CA MET A 887 -20.81 8.17 -38.06
C MET A 887 -21.43 7.25 -39.11
N ARG A 888 -22.59 6.63 -38.84
CA ARG A 888 -23.33 5.80 -39.80
C ARG A 888 -23.63 6.58 -41.07
N LYS A 889 -24.07 7.84 -40.94
CA LYS A 889 -24.29 8.75 -42.07
C LYS A 889 -23.01 9.11 -42.83
N ALA A 890 -21.89 9.30 -42.12
CA ALA A 890 -20.62 9.69 -42.73
C ALA A 890 -19.93 8.51 -43.46
N THR A 891 -20.01 7.30 -42.93
CA THR A 891 -19.31 6.12 -43.47
C THR A 891 -20.19 5.23 -44.36
N GLY A 892 -21.52 5.26 -44.18
CA GLY A 892 -22.44 4.29 -44.77
C GLY A 892 -22.35 2.89 -44.13
N PHE A 893 -21.54 2.72 -43.09
CA PHE A 893 -21.33 1.44 -42.40
C PHE A 893 -22.40 1.22 -41.33
N ASP A 894 -22.99 0.04 -41.30
CA ASP A 894 -23.98 -0.31 -40.27
C ASP A 894 -23.31 -0.75 -38.97
N PHE A 895 -23.19 0.20 -38.04
CA PHE A 895 -22.65 -0.04 -36.71
C PHE A 895 -23.66 -0.80 -35.84
N LYS A 896 -23.43 -2.11 -35.64
CA LYS A 896 -24.11 -2.90 -34.62
C LYS A 896 -23.55 -2.56 -33.24
N TYR A 897 -24.43 -2.42 -32.26
CA TYR A 897 -24.01 -2.16 -30.88
C TYR A 897 -24.85 -2.94 -29.88
N GLU A 898 -24.24 -3.25 -28.73
CA GLU A 898 -24.85 -3.90 -27.59
C GLU A 898 -24.75 -2.97 -26.38
N ILE A 899 -25.86 -2.80 -25.66
CA ILE A 899 -25.88 -2.04 -24.41
C ILE A 899 -25.41 -2.97 -23.29
N ILE A 900 -24.36 -2.58 -22.59
CA ILE A 900 -23.81 -3.29 -21.44
C ILE A 900 -23.87 -2.41 -20.18
N GLY A 901 -23.58 -3.00 -19.02
CA GLY A 901 -23.58 -2.29 -17.73
C GLY A 901 -22.69 -1.04 -17.72
N ARG A 902 -22.98 -0.11 -16.80
CA ARG A 902 -22.21 1.12 -16.63
C ARG A 902 -20.74 0.81 -16.36
N ARG A 903 -19.85 1.55 -17.01
CA ARG A 903 -18.42 1.51 -16.71
C ARG A 903 -18.12 2.46 -15.55
N ARG A 904 -17.41 1.95 -14.54
CA ARG A 904 -17.03 2.71 -13.36
C ARG A 904 -16.21 3.93 -13.77
N GLY A 905 -16.63 5.11 -13.32
CA GLY A 905 -15.94 6.39 -13.58
C GLY A 905 -16.50 7.19 -14.75
N ASP A 906 -17.51 6.69 -15.48
CA ASP A 906 -18.20 7.50 -16.48
C ASP A 906 -19.11 8.55 -15.82
N VAL A 907 -18.93 9.80 -16.25
CA VAL A 907 -19.77 10.94 -15.85
C VAL A 907 -20.98 11.01 -16.79
N PRO A 908 -22.22 11.24 -16.30
CA PRO A 908 -23.41 11.26 -17.16
C PRO A 908 -23.34 12.30 -18.28
N ASP A 909 -23.03 13.55 -17.93
CA ASP A 909 -22.96 14.67 -18.86
C ASP A 909 -21.70 15.49 -18.58
N LEU A 910 -20.90 15.73 -19.62
CA LEU A 910 -19.74 16.62 -19.60
C LEU A 910 -19.87 17.59 -20.77
N THR A 911 -20.62 18.67 -20.55
CA THR A 911 -20.81 19.75 -21.51
C THR A 911 -20.15 21.05 -21.03
N ALA A 912 -19.37 21.71 -21.88
CA ALA A 912 -18.63 22.91 -21.52
C ALA A 912 -19.54 24.15 -21.46
N ASP A 913 -19.25 25.10 -20.57
CA ASP A 913 -19.63 26.50 -20.81
C ASP A 913 -18.42 27.24 -21.41
N PRO A 914 -18.42 27.59 -22.71
CA PRO A 914 -17.30 28.28 -23.35
C PRO A 914 -17.38 29.82 -23.24
N ALA A 915 -18.35 30.38 -22.50
CA ALA A 915 -18.61 31.82 -22.50
C ALA A 915 -17.39 32.67 -22.08
N LEU A 916 -16.57 32.18 -21.14
CA LEU A 916 -15.38 32.90 -20.70
C LEU A 916 -14.30 32.93 -21.79
N ALA A 917 -14.07 31.80 -22.48
CA ALA A 917 -13.13 31.71 -23.59
C ALA A 917 -13.57 32.59 -24.78
N GLU A 918 -14.88 32.64 -25.08
CA GLU A 918 -15.42 33.53 -26.11
C GLU A 918 -15.19 35.01 -25.73
N LYS A 919 -15.47 35.38 -24.48
CA LYS A 919 -15.36 36.76 -24.01
C LYS A 919 -13.92 37.27 -23.96
N GLU A 920 -12.99 36.47 -23.43
CA GLU A 920 -11.62 36.93 -23.16
C GLU A 920 -10.62 36.59 -24.26
N LEU A 921 -10.78 35.44 -24.94
CA LEU A 921 -9.89 35.01 -26.03
C LEU A 921 -10.50 35.22 -27.41
N GLY A 922 -11.81 35.47 -27.53
CA GLY A 922 -12.50 35.47 -28.82
C GLY A 922 -12.72 34.07 -29.39
N PHE A 923 -12.62 33.02 -28.57
CA PHE A 923 -12.74 31.64 -29.02
C PHE A 923 -14.17 31.31 -29.48
N LYS A 924 -14.31 30.68 -30.66
CA LYS A 924 -15.58 30.18 -31.20
C LYS A 924 -15.39 28.81 -31.86
N ALA A 925 -16.25 27.87 -31.51
CA ALA A 925 -16.30 26.53 -32.09
C ALA A 925 -17.47 26.45 -33.09
N ASN A 926 -17.16 26.53 -34.38
CA ASN A 926 -18.19 26.66 -35.43
C ASN A 926 -18.49 25.34 -36.14
N GLN A 927 -17.62 24.34 -36.02
CA GLN A 927 -17.79 23.07 -36.71
C GLN A 927 -18.77 22.18 -35.94
N ASP A 928 -19.72 21.57 -36.65
CA ASP A 928 -20.68 20.64 -36.06
C ASP A 928 -20.19 19.18 -36.11
N LEU A 929 -20.95 18.28 -35.47
CA LEU A 929 -20.67 16.85 -35.44
C LEU A 929 -20.61 16.23 -36.84
N SER A 930 -21.40 16.74 -37.80
CA SER A 930 -21.43 16.18 -39.15
C SER A 930 -20.09 16.41 -39.87
N ILE A 931 -19.51 17.60 -39.69
CA ILE A 931 -18.20 17.97 -40.24
C ILE A 931 -17.11 17.16 -39.55
N MET A 932 -17.17 17.01 -38.22
CA MET A 932 -16.23 16.17 -37.46
C MET A 932 -16.21 14.72 -37.99
N CYS A 933 -17.38 14.09 -38.16
CA CYS A 933 -17.48 12.72 -38.67
C CYS A 933 -17.01 12.61 -40.13
N ARG A 934 -17.40 13.57 -40.98
CA ARG A 934 -16.96 13.63 -42.40
C ARG A 934 -15.44 13.71 -42.51
N ASP A 935 -14.81 14.63 -41.78
CA ASP A 935 -13.38 14.87 -41.89
C ASP A 935 -12.58 13.70 -41.31
N LEU A 936 -13.04 13.13 -40.18
CA LEU A 936 -12.48 11.90 -39.64
C LEU A 936 -12.54 10.75 -40.65
N TRP A 937 -13.69 10.53 -41.29
CA TRP A 937 -13.86 9.49 -42.28
C TRP A 937 -13.01 9.73 -43.54
N ASN A 938 -12.92 10.98 -44.00
CA ASN A 938 -12.06 11.36 -45.13
C ASN A 938 -10.58 11.06 -44.84
N PHE A 939 -10.10 11.28 -43.61
CA PHE A 939 -8.76 10.86 -43.22
C PHE A 939 -8.64 9.34 -43.19
N GLN A 940 -9.53 8.64 -42.49
CA GLN A 940 -9.43 7.18 -42.31
C GLN A 940 -9.54 6.40 -43.62
N SER A 941 -10.43 6.82 -44.52
CA SER A 941 -10.63 6.19 -45.84
C SER A 941 -9.43 6.39 -46.77
N LYS A 942 -8.78 7.57 -46.74
CA LYS A 942 -7.55 7.84 -47.49
C LYS A 942 -6.31 7.22 -46.87
N ASN A 943 -6.36 6.90 -45.58
CA ASN A 943 -5.25 6.32 -44.83
C ASN A 943 -5.73 5.06 -44.10
N PRO A 944 -6.05 3.97 -44.84
CA PRO A 944 -6.61 2.78 -44.24
C PRO A 944 -5.71 2.14 -43.19
N GLU A 945 -4.38 2.35 -43.27
CA GLU A 945 -3.34 1.93 -42.30
C GLU A 945 -2.70 3.11 -41.52
N GLY A 946 -3.30 4.30 -41.63
CA GLY A 946 -2.92 5.46 -40.84
C GLY A 946 -1.63 6.06 -41.40
N TYR A 947 -0.60 6.16 -40.57
CA TYR A 947 0.68 6.73 -40.99
C TYR A 947 1.76 5.70 -41.39
N GLY A 948 1.50 4.37 -41.33
CA GLY A 948 2.43 3.32 -41.85
C GLY A 948 2.06 2.90 -43.28
N LYS A 949 2.98 2.69 -44.25
CA LYS A 949 4.40 2.32 -44.25
C LYS A 949 5.39 3.49 -44.46
N PHE A 950 6.60 3.34 -43.92
CA PHE A 950 7.83 3.97 -44.41
C PHE A 950 8.73 2.82 -44.89
N GLU A 951 9.23 2.88 -46.11
CA GLU A 951 10.32 2.02 -46.59
C GLU A 951 11.66 2.46 -45.99
#